data_AF-A0A2I6S6P6-F1
#
_entry.id   AF-A0A2I6S6P6-F1
#
_cell.length_a   1.000
_cell.length_b   1.000
_cell.length_c   1.000
_cell.angle_alpha   90.00
_cell.angle_beta   90.00
_cell.angle_gamma   90.00
#
_symmetry.space_group_name_H-M   'P 1'
#
loop_
_entity.id
_entity.type
_entity.pdbx_description
1 polymer ?
#
loop_
_entity_poly.entity_id
_entity_poly.type
_entity_poly.pdbx_seq_one_letter_code
_entity_poly.pdbx_strand_id
1 'polypeptide(L)'
;MAMLNRRRALDFWPGFVGALAALLLVTVFGLLIFAVGQFMITDVITGRDRALARLDAELSARTDRLQKEASTRQRAEATIGELSASLTATERERDALRARALELDAALSATDIELNDQRERNARLSASNDELTQRVETLTTELAVSERNRAEQAEASERTLRSLAEASEQRIAALTAESERALAGAREETRQARTRGDELQTQLAATRATLVEREASLAAARADIAAGEQRIDRLDSTLEKARTELGEREKRIAELDRSLTTTREQLAAGEQRIAELDRILAQTQETLVSRERRVEALDRELSAARQQLAERERRIATLEEEFDSARTNLTRSEAALAQAREQIAAREQDIEQLDQALAQGKQDIARRNERIATLERSLAAAREEVQAREQRIAQLDEAHTAALAQLMQSTQSGQQIEQQLASARSSMAERDERIEDLQRSLEGARRDLEQTRDELARIERERTASPDELTRRALQQTTAALDAARKELDAERERVAELERELAQARAAPAPDVAALTQQLEGAKKDLEARTRQATELESQLNATRSELAARSVAAAERERAVALVDATIEPAPQEKPFAEHRREFYAALRPVFGNASGMVGERLILPADMLFSPGSAELGDAARARLASLAEILKSASASFPPSVQWSLRVDAHTEEGRVSGGRFASNEELSVARARAITRFLQTRDVPPVRLAANGYGSMHPLDTRGTPAAQARNRRIEIRLTDR
;
A
#
# COMPACT_ATOMS: atom_id res chain seq x y z
N MET A 1 -32.60 32.69 -131.73
CA MET A 1 -31.27 33.20 -131.31
C MET A 1 -31.42 33.78 -129.91
N ALA A 2 -30.82 33.20 -128.85
CA ALA A 2 -29.44 33.46 -128.39
C ALA A 2 -29.25 34.96 -128.01
N MET A 3 -28.78 35.43 -126.84
CA MET A 3 -28.02 34.89 -125.70
C MET A 3 -28.40 35.73 -124.45
N LEU A 4 -28.71 35.15 -123.28
CA LEU A 4 -27.81 34.82 -122.16
C LEU A 4 -26.90 35.96 -121.65
N ASN A 5 -27.27 36.56 -120.52
CA ASN A 5 -26.34 37.22 -119.60
C ASN A 5 -26.64 36.76 -118.15
N ARG A 6 -25.79 35.87 -117.63
CA ARG A 6 -25.86 35.30 -116.26
C ARG A 6 -25.24 36.27 -115.26
N ARG A 7 -26.01 36.70 -114.26
CA ARG A 7 -25.47 37.22 -113.00
C ARG A 7 -25.11 36.05 -112.08
N ARG A 8 -23.85 35.95 -111.65
CA ARG A 8 -23.39 35.04 -110.59
C ARG A 8 -23.84 35.60 -109.24
N ALA A 9 -24.67 34.87 -108.51
CA ALA A 9 -24.81 35.03 -107.07
C ALA A 9 -23.70 34.17 -106.41
N LEU A 10 -22.88 34.81 -105.58
CA LEU A 10 -21.90 34.14 -104.71
C LEU A 10 -22.65 33.66 -103.46
N ASP A 11 -22.83 32.35 -103.33
CA ASP A 11 -23.38 31.72 -102.13
C ASP A 11 -22.29 31.67 -101.03
N PHE A 12 -22.31 32.63 -100.10
CA PHE A 12 -21.42 32.69 -98.92
C PHE A 12 -21.87 31.78 -97.76
N TRP A 13 -22.92 30.98 -97.97
CA TRP A 13 -23.66 30.26 -96.94
C TRP A 13 -22.90 29.12 -96.22
N PRO A 14 -21.88 28.43 -96.80
CA PRO A 14 -21.19 27.35 -96.08
C PRO A 14 -20.15 27.82 -95.05
N GLY A 15 -19.55 29.01 -95.23
CA GLY A 15 -18.43 29.49 -94.40
C GLY A 15 -18.87 30.19 -93.10
N PHE A 16 -20.01 30.90 -93.14
CA PHE A 16 -20.50 31.68 -92.00
C PHE A 16 -21.04 30.78 -90.87
N VAL A 17 -21.69 29.67 -91.21
CA VAL A 17 -22.17 28.66 -90.24
C VAL A 17 -20.99 27.96 -89.56
N GLY A 18 -19.90 27.69 -90.30
CA GLY A 18 -18.66 27.15 -89.74
C GLY A 18 -17.96 28.11 -88.78
N ALA A 19 -17.86 29.39 -89.14
CA ALA A 19 -17.25 30.42 -88.29
C ALA A 19 -18.09 30.72 -87.03
N LEU A 20 -19.43 30.75 -87.14
CA LEU A 20 -20.32 30.99 -86.01
C LEU A 20 -20.35 29.80 -85.05
N ALA A 21 -20.31 28.56 -85.56
CA ALA A 21 -20.20 27.36 -84.75
C ALA A 21 -18.83 27.27 -84.05
N ALA A 22 -17.74 27.64 -84.73
CA ALA A 22 -16.41 27.71 -84.11
C ALA A 22 -16.34 28.78 -83.02
N LEU A 23 -16.93 29.97 -83.25
CA LEU A 23 -17.00 31.03 -82.24
C LEU A 23 -17.84 30.60 -81.03
N LEU A 24 -18.95 29.91 -81.26
CA LEU A 24 -19.82 29.38 -80.21
C LEU A 24 -19.12 28.26 -79.43
N LEU A 25 -18.39 27.36 -80.10
CA LEU A 25 -17.59 26.32 -79.47
C LEU A 25 -16.49 26.90 -78.59
N VAL A 26 -15.73 27.89 -79.09
CA VAL A 26 -14.67 28.55 -78.32
C VAL A 26 -15.27 29.31 -77.13
N THR A 27 -16.43 29.94 -77.29
CA THR A 27 -17.10 30.66 -76.19
C THR A 27 -17.64 29.70 -75.13
N VAL A 28 -18.26 28.58 -75.55
CA VAL A 28 -18.74 27.53 -74.64
C VAL A 28 -17.56 26.85 -73.94
N PHE A 29 -16.49 26.55 -74.65
CA PHE A 29 -15.27 25.96 -74.07
C PHE A 29 -14.59 26.92 -73.07
N GLY A 30 -14.51 28.20 -73.40
CA GLY A 30 -14.01 29.24 -72.49
C GLY A 30 -14.89 29.39 -71.24
N LEU A 31 -16.22 29.38 -71.39
CA LEU A 31 -17.16 29.37 -70.27
C LEU A 31 -17.05 28.10 -69.43
N LEU A 32 -16.78 26.95 -70.05
CA LEU A 32 -16.66 25.66 -69.35
C LEU A 32 -15.34 25.59 -68.57
N ILE A 33 -14.22 26.05 -69.14
CA ILE A 33 -12.96 26.22 -68.41
C ILE A 33 -13.14 27.22 -67.26
N PHE A 34 -13.81 28.35 -67.49
CA PHE A 34 -14.08 29.33 -66.45
C PHE A 34 -14.98 28.76 -65.35
N ALA A 35 -16.01 28.00 -65.69
CA ALA A 35 -16.89 27.33 -64.74
C ALA A 35 -16.15 26.26 -63.92
N VAL A 36 -15.27 25.47 -64.55
CA VAL A 36 -14.42 24.48 -63.87
C VAL A 36 -13.40 25.18 -62.97
N GLY A 37 -12.80 26.29 -63.42
CA GLY A 37 -11.90 27.12 -62.62
C GLY A 37 -12.60 27.74 -61.41
N GLN A 38 -13.82 28.28 -61.60
CA GLN A 38 -14.68 28.78 -60.52
C GLN A 38 -15.06 27.67 -59.53
N PHE A 39 -15.38 26.48 -60.01
CA PHE A 39 -15.70 25.33 -59.17
C PHE A 39 -14.49 24.90 -58.34
N MET A 40 -13.30 24.77 -58.95
CA MET A 40 -12.05 24.42 -58.26
C MET A 40 -11.66 25.48 -57.21
N ILE A 41 -11.76 26.77 -57.53
CA ILE A 41 -11.48 27.84 -56.57
C ILE A 41 -12.50 27.83 -55.42
N THR A 42 -13.78 27.61 -55.72
CA THR A 42 -14.84 27.53 -54.70
C THR A 42 -14.65 26.32 -53.79
N ASP A 43 -14.25 25.17 -54.34
CA ASP A 43 -13.99 23.96 -53.57
C ASP A 43 -12.75 24.12 -52.67
N VAL A 44 -11.68 24.77 -53.17
CA VAL A 44 -10.48 25.10 -52.37
C VAL A 44 -10.79 26.10 -51.27
N ILE A 45 -11.56 27.17 -51.55
CA ILE A 45 -11.95 28.18 -50.55
C ILE A 45 -12.87 27.56 -49.49
N THR A 46 -13.91 26.85 -49.90
CA THR A 46 -14.82 26.19 -48.95
C THR A 46 -14.14 25.07 -48.17
N GLY A 47 -13.17 24.37 -48.77
CA GLY A 47 -12.30 23.43 -48.05
C GLY A 47 -11.44 24.10 -47.00
N ARG A 48 -10.82 25.25 -47.33
CA ARG A 48 -10.02 26.06 -46.40
C ARG A 48 -10.87 26.65 -45.28
N ASP A 49 -12.07 27.14 -45.58
CA ASP A 49 -12.99 27.69 -44.58
C ASP A 49 -13.48 26.61 -43.60
N ARG A 50 -13.75 25.40 -44.10
CA ARG A 50 -14.07 24.25 -43.24
C ARG A 50 -12.88 23.83 -42.37
N ALA A 51 -11.65 23.89 -42.89
CA ALA A 51 -10.45 23.60 -42.12
C ALA A 51 -10.20 24.66 -41.03
N LEU A 52 -10.35 25.94 -41.35
CA LEU A 52 -10.26 27.05 -40.40
C LEU A 52 -11.33 26.95 -39.31
N ALA A 53 -12.59 26.69 -39.69
CA ALA A 53 -13.67 26.50 -38.71
C ALA A 53 -13.42 25.32 -37.76
N ARG A 54 -12.80 24.23 -38.24
CA ARG A 54 -12.37 23.11 -37.38
C ARG A 54 -11.24 23.49 -36.45
N LEU A 55 -10.24 24.23 -36.94
CA LEU A 55 -9.12 24.72 -36.13
C LEU A 55 -9.59 25.70 -35.05
N ASP A 56 -10.51 26.60 -35.36
CA ASP A 56 -11.12 27.51 -34.38
C ASP A 56 -11.95 26.75 -33.34
N ALA A 57 -12.72 25.74 -33.76
CA ALA A 57 -13.44 24.87 -32.84
C ALA A 57 -12.50 24.08 -31.91
N GLU A 58 -11.38 23.57 -32.44
CA GLU A 58 -10.35 22.90 -31.62
C GLU A 58 -9.62 23.85 -30.67
N LEU A 59 -9.27 25.06 -31.13
CA LEU A 59 -8.66 26.10 -30.29
C LEU A 59 -9.60 26.53 -29.17
N SER A 60 -10.89 26.73 -29.46
CA SER A 60 -11.89 27.07 -28.46
C SER A 60 -12.06 25.92 -27.45
N ALA A 61 -12.15 24.66 -27.92
CA ALA A 61 -12.26 23.49 -27.04
C ALA A 61 -11.02 23.28 -26.16
N ARG A 62 -9.81 23.55 -26.67
CA ARG A 62 -8.57 23.52 -25.88
C ARG A 62 -8.51 24.67 -24.87
N THR A 63 -8.97 25.85 -25.24
CA THR A 63 -9.01 27.02 -24.35
C THR A 63 -10.00 26.79 -23.20
N ASP A 64 -11.18 26.22 -23.49
CA ASP A 64 -12.15 25.84 -22.46
C ASP A 64 -11.61 24.77 -21.51
N ARG A 65 -10.88 23.77 -22.03
CA ARG A 65 -10.18 22.79 -21.19
C ARG A 65 -9.13 23.43 -20.31
N LEU A 66 -8.28 24.31 -20.86
CA LEU A 66 -7.26 25.02 -20.09
C LEU A 66 -7.87 25.90 -19.01
N GLN A 67 -8.97 26.62 -19.31
CA GLN A 67 -9.68 27.40 -18.31
C GLN A 67 -10.29 26.51 -17.22
N LYS A 68 -10.89 25.37 -17.59
CA LYS A 68 -11.44 24.41 -16.63
C LYS A 68 -10.33 23.83 -15.75
N GLU A 69 -9.21 23.44 -16.32
CA GLU A 69 -8.05 22.90 -15.62
C GLU A 69 -7.42 23.95 -14.69
N ALA A 70 -7.24 25.19 -15.15
CA ALA A 70 -6.79 26.32 -14.34
C ALA A 70 -7.75 26.59 -13.16
N SER A 71 -9.06 26.60 -13.39
CA SER A 71 -10.05 26.80 -12.33
C SER A 71 -10.08 25.64 -11.32
N THR A 72 -9.76 24.43 -11.77
CA THR A 72 -9.70 23.23 -10.91
C THR A 72 -8.44 23.27 -10.05
N ARG A 73 -7.31 23.68 -10.63
CA ARG A 73 -6.06 23.93 -9.92
C ARG A 73 -6.20 25.03 -8.87
N GLN A 74 -6.82 26.16 -9.22
CA GLN A 74 -7.06 27.25 -8.27
C GLN A 74 -7.94 26.79 -7.09
N ARG A 75 -8.96 25.96 -7.35
CA ARG A 75 -9.79 25.36 -6.30
C ARG A 75 -8.98 24.41 -5.42
N ALA A 76 -8.14 23.56 -6.00
CA ALA A 76 -7.26 22.68 -5.24
C ALA A 76 -6.26 23.46 -4.37
N GLU A 77 -5.66 24.54 -4.89
CA GLU A 77 -4.76 25.42 -4.14
C GLU A 77 -5.49 26.12 -2.98
N ALA A 78 -6.73 26.57 -3.18
CA ALA A 78 -7.56 27.12 -2.11
C ALA A 78 -7.89 26.08 -1.02
N THR A 79 -8.26 24.86 -1.40
CA THR A 79 -8.54 23.76 -0.46
C THR A 79 -7.27 23.36 0.31
N ILE A 80 -6.11 23.30 -0.34
CA ILE A 80 -4.83 23.05 0.34
C ILE A 80 -4.53 24.16 1.35
N GLY A 81 -4.77 25.42 1.00
CA GLY A 81 -4.60 26.55 1.92
C GLY A 81 -5.53 26.45 3.15
N GLU A 82 -6.79 26.11 2.93
CA GLU A 82 -7.78 25.93 3.99
C GLU A 82 -7.46 24.74 4.90
N LEU A 83 -7.08 23.59 4.33
CA LEU A 83 -6.63 22.42 5.07
C LEU A 83 -5.35 22.71 5.87
N SER A 84 -4.39 23.45 5.29
CA SER A 84 -3.16 23.83 6.00
C SER A 84 -3.45 24.78 7.17
N ALA A 85 -4.37 25.72 6.99
CA ALA A 85 -4.81 26.60 8.06
C ALA A 85 -5.53 25.82 9.18
N SER A 86 -6.41 24.89 8.82
CA SER A 86 -7.11 24.01 9.75
C SER A 86 -6.15 23.09 10.51
N LEU A 87 -5.16 22.51 9.82
CA LEU A 87 -4.11 21.71 10.46
C LEU A 87 -3.31 22.56 11.46
N THR A 88 -2.91 23.78 11.07
CA THR A 88 -2.17 24.67 11.98
C THR A 88 -3.02 25.06 13.20
N ALA A 89 -4.33 25.26 13.02
CA ALA A 89 -5.25 25.54 14.13
C ALA A 89 -5.37 24.35 15.09
N THR A 90 -5.54 23.14 14.56
CA THR A 90 -5.64 21.92 15.38
C THR A 90 -4.31 21.57 16.07
N GLU A 91 -3.16 21.84 15.44
CA GLU A 91 -1.85 21.71 16.08
C GLU A 91 -1.68 22.68 17.25
N ARG A 92 -2.13 23.93 17.11
CA ARG A 92 -2.14 24.91 18.21
C ARG A 92 -3.06 24.48 19.35
N GLU A 93 -4.25 23.98 19.05
CA GLU A 93 -5.17 23.45 20.06
C GLU A 93 -4.57 22.26 20.80
N ARG A 94 -3.95 21.32 20.07
CA ARG A 94 -3.23 20.18 20.67
C ARG A 94 -2.12 20.66 21.60
N ASP A 95 -1.33 21.63 21.18
CA ASP A 95 -0.21 22.12 21.98
C ASP A 95 -0.70 22.89 23.21
N ALA A 96 -1.81 23.64 23.11
CA ALA A 96 -2.47 24.27 24.25
C ALA A 96 -3.04 23.24 25.24
N LEU A 97 -3.68 22.17 24.74
CA LEU A 97 -4.17 21.07 25.58
C LEU A 97 -3.03 20.33 26.27
N ARG A 98 -1.91 20.12 25.60
CA ARG A 98 -0.69 19.53 26.20
C ARG A 98 -0.12 20.41 27.31
N ALA A 99 -0.05 21.72 27.10
CA ALA A 99 0.39 22.66 28.13
C ALA A 99 -0.54 22.61 29.35
N ARG A 100 -1.86 22.60 29.12
CA ARG A 100 -2.85 22.50 30.20
C ARG A 100 -2.79 21.17 30.95
N ALA A 101 -2.51 20.06 30.26
CA ALA A 101 -2.30 18.76 30.90
C ALA A 101 -1.06 18.76 31.81
N LEU A 102 0.04 19.40 31.39
CA LEU A 102 1.24 19.57 32.21
C LEU A 102 0.97 20.45 33.44
N GLU A 103 0.19 21.53 33.29
CA GLU A 103 -0.23 22.37 34.41
C GLU A 103 -1.11 21.60 35.41
N LEU A 104 -2.06 20.79 34.91
CA LEU A 104 -2.91 19.94 35.73
C LEU A 104 -2.10 18.87 36.48
N ASP A 105 -1.11 18.26 35.84
CA ASP A 105 -0.23 17.27 36.46
C ASP A 105 0.63 17.90 37.58
N ALA A 106 1.17 19.10 37.32
CA ALA A 106 1.88 19.88 38.33
C ALA A 106 0.96 20.28 39.50
N ALA A 107 -0.27 20.70 39.22
CA ALA A 107 -1.26 21.02 40.24
C ALA A 107 -1.64 19.80 41.08
N LEU A 108 -1.85 18.64 40.45
CA LEU A 108 -2.13 17.37 41.11
C LEU A 108 -0.98 16.96 42.04
N SER A 109 0.25 17.02 41.55
CA SER A 109 1.45 16.73 42.36
C SER A 109 1.56 17.67 43.56
N ALA A 110 1.28 18.96 43.38
CA ALA A 110 1.27 19.93 44.48
C ALA A 110 0.18 19.61 45.53
N THR A 111 -1.04 19.25 45.09
CA THR A 111 -2.10 18.80 46.01
C THR A 111 -1.77 17.49 46.72
N ASP A 112 -1.08 16.55 46.08
CA ASP A 112 -0.66 15.30 46.72
C ASP A 112 0.39 15.57 47.82
N ILE A 113 1.31 16.49 47.58
CA ILE A 113 2.27 16.95 48.59
C ILE A 113 1.52 17.60 49.76
N GLU A 114 0.58 18.49 49.48
CA GLU A 114 -0.21 19.16 50.53
C GLU A 114 -1.09 18.16 51.31
N LEU A 115 -1.70 17.18 50.64
CA LEU A 115 -2.48 16.13 51.29
C LEU A 115 -1.61 15.26 52.20
N ASN A 116 -0.40 14.93 51.77
CA ASN A 116 0.55 14.19 52.61
C ASN A 116 1.02 15.00 53.82
N ASP A 117 1.30 16.29 53.65
CA ASP A 117 1.62 17.19 54.76
C ASP A 117 0.44 17.31 55.75
N GLN A 118 -0.80 17.41 55.25
CA GLN A 118 -2.01 17.40 56.09
C GLN A 118 -2.20 16.06 56.82
N ARG A 119 -1.91 14.93 56.17
CA ARG A 119 -1.95 13.60 56.81
C ARG A 119 -0.91 13.49 57.92
N GLU A 120 0.31 13.96 57.69
CA GLU A 120 1.34 14.01 58.73
C GLU A 120 0.94 14.91 59.89
N ARG A 121 0.39 16.11 59.61
CA ARG A 121 -0.12 17.02 60.64
C ARG A 121 -1.23 16.38 61.46
N ASN A 122 -2.20 15.73 60.81
CA ASN A 122 -3.28 15.01 61.49
C ASN A 122 -2.76 13.83 62.33
N ALA A 123 -1.77 13.08 61.83
CA ALA A 123 -1.13 12.03 62.61
C ALA A 123 -0.43 12.58 63.86
N ARG A 124 0.28 13.71 63.74
CA ARG A 124 0.91 14.41 64.88
C ARG A 124 -0.12 14.92 65.88
N LEU A 125 -1.22 15.51 65.42
CA LEU A 125 -2.33 15.96 66.27
C LEU A 125 -3.01 14.80 66.99
N SER A 126 -3.24 13.68 66.30
CA SER A 126 -3.79 12.46 66.89
C SER A 126 -2.88 11.92 67.99
N ALA A 127 -1.58 11.80 67.72
CA ALA A 127 -0.61 11.34 68.72
C ALA A 127 -0.55 12.28 69.95
N SER A 128 -0.62 13.60 69.73
CA SER A 128 -0.70 14.56 70.83
C SER A 128 -2.01 14.45 71.63
N ASN A 129 -3.13 14.19 70.97
CA ASN A 129 -4.40 13.93 71.66
C ASN A 129 -4.37 12.63 72.47
N ASP A 130 -3.74 11.57 71.95
CA ASP A 130 -3.58 10.31 72.67
C ASP A 130 -2.71 10.51 73.93
N GLU A 131 -1.60 11.26 73.80
CA GLU A 131 -0.74 11.63 74.93
C GLU A 131 -1.50 12.47 75.98
N LEU A 132 -2.27 13.47 75.53
CA LEU A 132 -3.10 14.29 76.42
C LEU A 132 -4.19 13.45 77.11
N THR A 133 -4.80 12.50 76.39
CA THR A 133 -5.80 11.58 76.95
C THR A 133 -5.18 10.70 78.03
N GLN A 134 -4.01 10.13 77.76
CA GLN A 134 -3.26 9.33 78.74
C GLN A 134 -2.84 10.19 79.94
N ARG A 135 -2.47 11.46 79.73
CA ARG A 135 -2.14 12.40 80.80
C ARG A 135 -3.34 12.73 81.67
N VAL A 136 -4.51 12.97 81.06
CA VAL A 136 -5.77 13.20 81.79
C VAL A 136 -6.16 11.96 82.59
N GLU A 137 -6.04 10.76 82.00
CA GLU A 137 -6.32 9.50 82.71
C GLU A 137 -5.38 9.33 83.91
N THR A 138 -4.09 9.56 83.73
CA THR A 138 -3.08 9.53 84.81
C THR A 138 -3.44 10.52 85.92
N LEU A 139 -3.67 11.79 85.58
CA LEU A 139 -4.05 12.82 86.55
C LEU A 139 -5.37 12.51 87.25
N THR A 140 -6.34 11.88 86.56
CA THR A 140 -7.61 11.46 87.15
C THR A 140 -7.38 10.35 88.18
N THR A 141 -6.51 9.39 87.88
CA THR A 141 -6.12 8.35 88.85
C THR A 141 -5.36 8.93 90.05
N GLU A 142 -4.44 9.87 89.82
CA GLU A 142 -3.70 10.55 90.90
C GLU A 142 -4.63 11.38 91.79
N LEU A 143 -5.61 12.07 91.20
CA LEU A 143 -6.61 12.84 91.92
C LEU A 143 -7.50 11.92 92.77
N ALA A 144 -7.98 10.80 92.21
CA ALA A 144 -8.79 9.83 92.95
C ALA A 144 -8.01 9.23 94.14
N VAL A 145 -6.71 8.97 93.98
CA VAL A 145 -5.84 8.53 95.08
C VAL A 145 -5.68 9.64 96.13
N SER A 146 -5.49 10.89 95.71
CA SER A 146 -5.36 12.04 96.61
C SER A 146 -6.64 12.29 97.43
N GLU A 147 -7.81 12.22 96.78
CA GLU A 147 -9.11 12.36 97.43
C GLU A 147 -9.38 11.23 98.42
N ARG A 148 -9.04 9.98 98.06
CA ARG A 148 -9.14 8.83 98.96
C ARG A 148 -8.25 8.99 100.18
N ASN A 149 -7.00 9.41 100.01
CA ASN A 149 -6.08 9.67 101.11
C ASN A 149 -6.60 10.79 102.03
N ARG A 150 -7.21 11.85 101.46
CA ARG A 150 -7.86 12.91 102.25
C ARG A 150 -9.06 12.41 103.04
N ALA A 151 -9.91 11.58 102.43
CA ALA A 151 -11.07 10.99 103.11
C ALA A 151 -10.64 10.08 104.27
N GLU A 152 -9.62 9.23 104.06
CA GLU A 152 -9.05 8.38 105.12
C GLU A 152 -8.44 9.20 106.27
N GLN A 153 -7.74 10.31 105.97
CA GLN A 153 -7.24 11.23 106.98
C GLN A 153 -8.35 11.95 107.74
N ALA A 154 -9.42 12.36 107.06
CA ALA A 154 -10.58 12.99 107.67
C ALA A 154 -11.30 12.03 108.62
N GLU A 155 -11.56 10.78 108.19
CA GLU A 155 -12.13 9.75 109.06
C GLU A 155 -11.26 9.44 110.27
N ALA A 156 -9.93 9.36 110.10
CA ALA A 156 -9.01 9.15 111.20
C ALA A 156 -9.05 10.31 112.22
N SER A 157 -9.12 11.56 111.74
CA SER A 157 -9.25 12.74 112.59
C SER A 157 -10.60 12.76 113.33
N GLU A 158 -11.70 12.38 112.67
CA GLU A 158 -13.03 12.33 113.27
C GLU A 158 -13.14 11.24 114.34
N ARG A 159 -12.59 10.04 114.08
CA ARG A 159 -12.50 8.96 115.09
C ARG A 159 -11.73 9.44 116.33
N THR A 160 -10.63 10.16 116.12
CA THR A 160 -9.83 10.71 117.22
C THR A 160 -10.64 11.73 118.03
N LEU A 161 -11.33 12.67 117.36
CA LEU A 161 -12.18 13.67 118.01
C LEU A 161 -13.35 13.05 118.78
N ARG A 162 -14.02 12.04 118.22
CA ARG A 162 -15.10 11.32 118.91
C ARG A 162 -14.59 10.62 120.18
N SER A 163 -13.45 9.94 120.11
CA SER A 163 -12.86 9.29 121.30
C SER A 163 -12.49 10.31 122.40
N LEU A 164 -12.05 11.51 122.01
CA LEU A 164 -11.74 12.59 122.94
C LEU A 164 -13.00 13.18 123.59
N ALA A 165 -14.07 13.34 122.81
CA ALA A 165 -15.37 13.82 123.28
C ALA A 165 -16.00 12.85 124.29
N GLU A 166 -16.04 11.56 123.99
CA GLU A 166 -16.54 10.52 124.90
C GLU A 166 -15.75 10.49 126.22
N ALA A 167 -14.42 10.61 126.15
CA ALA A 167 -13.58 10.68 127.35
C ALA A 167 -13.85 11.94 128.18
N SER A 168 -14.13 13.08 127.54
CA SER A 168 -14.47 14.33 128.22
C SER A 168 -15.84 14.27 128.91
N GLU A 169 -16.83 13.64 128.28
CA GLU A 169 -18.18 13.51 128.80
C GLU A 169 -18.24 12.56 130.01
N GLN A 170 -17.51 11.44 129.94
CA GLN A 170 -17.31 10.54 131.09
C GLN A 170 -16.65 11.25 132.28
N ARG A 171 -15.68 12.13 132.02
CA ARG A 171 -15.00 12.94 133.05
C ARG A 171 -15.95 13.94 133.70
N ILE A 172 -16.78 14.63 132.90
CA ILE A 172 -17.77 15.61 133.40
C ILE A 172 -18.84 14.90 134.25
N ALA A 173 -19.34 13.74 133.81
CA ALA A 173 -20.31 12.96 134.57
C ALA A 173 -19.76 12.50 135.93
N ALA A 174 -18.49 12.07 135.98
CA ALA A 174 -17.83 11.66 137.23
C ALA A 174 -17.69 12.82 138.23
N LEU A 175 -17.26 14.00 137.75
CA LEU A 175 -17.09 15.19 138.58
C LEU A 175 -18.42 15.75 139.08
N THR A 176 -19.47 15.66 138.28
CA THR A 176 -20.82 16.12 138.66
C THR A 176 -21.39 15.24 139.77
N ALA A 177 -21.27 13.92 139.66
CA ALA A 177 -21.70 12.96 140.69
C ALA A 177 -20.93 13.10 142.02
N GLU A 178 -19.67 13.51 141.97
CA GLU A 178 -18.85 13.80 143.15
C GLU A 178 -19.33 15.08 143.86
N SER A 179 -19.65 16.13 143.10
CA SER A 179 -20.15 17.40 143.64
C SER A 179 -21.54 17.27 144.31
N GLU A 180 -22.43 16.44 143.78
CA GLU A 180 -23.77 16.22 144.34
C GLU A 180 -23.75 15.43 145.66
N ARG A 181 -22.81 14.48 145.80
CA ARG A 181 -22.60 13.75 147.07
C ARG A 181 -22.06 14.66 148.17
N ALA A 182 -21.18 15.59 147.83
CA ALA A 182 -20.66 16.58 148.78
C ALA A 182 -21.74 17.57 149.27
N LEU A 183 -22.68 17.96 148.39
CA LEU A 183 -23.80 18.85 148.71
C LEU A 183 -24.91 18.17 149.55
N ALA A 184 -25.06 16.85 149.47
CA ALA A 184 -26.00 16.09 150.29
C ALA A 184 -25.53 15.95 151.76
N GLY A 185 -24.22 15.79 151.99
CA GLY A 185 -23.64 15.70 153.34
C GLY A 185 -23.72 17.01 154.13
N ALA A 186 -23.44 18.15 153.48
CA ALA A 186 -23.46 19.46 154.12
C ALA A 186 -24.86 19.93 154.57
N ARG A 187 -25.93 19.38 153.97
CA ARG A 187 -27.33 19.74 154.29
C ARG A 187 -27.88 19.06 155.55
N GLU A 188 -27.36 17.90 155.94
CA GLU A 188 -27.80 17.19 157.16
C GLU A 188 -27.07 17.69 158.42
N GLU A 189 -25.81 18.09 158.32
CA GLU A 189 -25.05 18.70 159.44
C GLU A 189 -25.62 20.06 159.87
N THR A 190 -26.15 20.83 158.91
CA THR A 190 -26.78 22.15 159.16
C THR A 190 -28.14 22.03 159.88
N ARG A 191 -28.79 20.86 159.80
CA ARG A 191 -30.09 20.58 160.46
C ARG A 191 -29.92 20.21 161.94
N GLN A 192 -28.81 19.56 162.30
CA GLN A 192 -28.50 19.09 163.65
C GLN A 192 -27.88 20.17 164.56
N ALA A 193 -27.30 21.22 163.98
CA ALA A 193 -26.74 22.35 164.72
C ALA A 193 -27.79 23.34 165.27
N ARG A 194 -28.98 23.40 164.66
CA ARG A 194 -30.06 24.32 165.07
C ARG A 194 -30.89 23.83 166.27
N THR A 195 -30.97 22.53 166.50
CA THR A 195 -31.73 21.96 167.64
C THR A 195 -30.98 21.97 168.97
N ARG A 196 -29.65 22.17 168.95
CA ARG A 196 -28.79 22.20 170.15
C ARG A 196 -28.57 23.60 170.73
N GLY A 197 -28.96 24.65 169.99
CA GLY A 197 -28.83 26.05 170.41
C GLY A 197 -29.93 26.50 171.37
N ASP A 198 -31.14 25.94 171.26
CA ASP A 198 -32.29 26.35 172.05
C ASP A 198 -32.28 25.78 173.49
N GLU A 199 -31.52 24.71 173.75
CA GLU A 199 -31.45 24.05 175.06
C GLU A 199 -30.44 24.68 176.03
N LEU A 200 -29.37 25.31 175.51
CA LEU A 200 -28.28 25.84 176.34
C LEU A 200 -28.52 27.26 176.88
N GLN A 201 -29.56 27.95 176.39
CA GLN A 201 -29.91 29.31 176.81
C GLN A 201 -30.77 29.35 178.09
N THR A 202 -31.29 28.20 178.54
CA THR A 202 -32.16 28.10 179.73
C THR A 202 -31.37 27.78 181.02
N GLN A 203 -30.14 27.28 180.92
CA GLN A 203 -29.34 26.86 182.08
C GLN A 203 -28.37 27.94 182.60
N LEU A 204 -28.11 28.99 181.81
CA LEU A 204 -27.16 30.06 182.15
C LEU A 204 -27.69 31.08 183.20
N ALA A 205 -28.96 30.96 183.59
CA ALA A 205 -29.60 31.86 184.54
C ALA A 205 -29.39 31.48 186.02
N ALA A 206 -28.99 30.25 186.35
CA ALA A 206 -29.09 29.72 187.72
C ALA A 206 -27.80 29.74 188.56
N THR A 207 -26.61 29.90 187.97
CA THR A 207 -25.35 29.69 188.72
C THR A 207 -24.36 30.86 188.60
N ARG A 208 -24.92 32.08 188.56
CA ARG A 208 -24.28 33.28 189.13
C ARG A 208 -24.11 33.22 190.66
N ALA A 209 -24.39 32.07 191.28
CA ALA A 209 -24.42 31.90 192.72
C ALA A 209 -23.11 31.39 193.36
N THR A 210 -22.10 30.92 192.61
CA THR A 210 -20.92 30.33 193.27
C THR A 210 -19.60 30.71 192.61
N LEU A 211 -19.13 31.88 193.04
CA LEU A 211 -17.77 32.43 192.99
C LEU A 211 -16.68 31.51 193.59
N VAL A 212 -16.93 30.21 193.70
CA VAL A 212 -16.00 29.17 194.14
C VAL A 212 -15.33 28.48 192.94
N GLU A 213 -15.87 28.60 191.73
CA GLU A 213 -15.27 28.04 190.50
C GLU A 213 -14.16 28.94 189.89
N ARG A 214 -13.83 30.05 190.55
CA ARG A 214 -12.81 31.01 190.09
C ARG A 214 -11.38 30.47 190.02
N GLU A 215 -11.14 29.25 190.51
CA GLU A 215 -9.86 28.53 190.34
C GLU A 215 -9.81 27.68 189.05
N ALA A 216 -10.95 27.38 188.39
CA ALA A 216 -11.00 26.69 187.09
C ALA A 216 -10.74 27.62 185.88
N SER A 217 -10.91 28.94 186.06
CA SER A 217 -10.75 29.96 185.01
C SER A 217 -9.33 30.09 184.45
N LEU A 218 -8.31 29.59 185.14
CA LEU A 218 -6.90 29.60 184.70
C LEU A 218 -6.52 28.39 183.81
N ALA A 219 -7.32 27.31 183.80
CA ALA A 219 -7.16 26.18 182.89
C ALA A 219 -7.81 26.44 181.51
N ALA A 220 -8.91 27.19 181.47
CA ALA A 220 -9.62 27.55 180.24
C ALA A 220 -8.76 28.41 179.28
N ALA A 221 -8.02 29.39 179.81
CA ALA A 221 -7.18 30.28 178.99
C ALA A 221 -5.99 29.57 178.29
N ARG A 222 -5.54 28.40 178.80
CA ARG A 222 -4.51 27.57 178.14
C ARG A 222 -5.10 26.64 177.07
N ALA A 223 -6.37 26.25 177.20
CA ALA A 223 -7.08 25.47 176.18
C ALA A 223 -7.47 26.33 174.96
N ASP A 224 -7.83 27.60 175.17
CA ASP A 224 -8.17 28.54 174.08
C ASP A 224 -6.98 28.87 173.17
N ILE A 225 -5.76 28.92 173.70
CA ILE A 225 -4.53 29.11 172.91
C ILE A 225 -4.21 27.87 172.06
N ALA A 226 -4.34 26.66 172.62
CA ALA A 226 -4.16 25.41 171.88
C ALA A 226 -5.22 25.23 170.76
N ALA A 227 -6.45 25.70 170.99
CA ALA A 227 -7.49 25.74 169.97
C ALA A 227 -7.20 26.79 168.87
N GLY A 228 -6.55 27.90 169.22
CA GLY A 228 -6.04 28.91 168.28
C GLY A 228 -4.93 28.36 167.38
N GLU A 229 -3.97 27.63 167.94
CA GLU A 229 -2.88 26.98 167.19
C GLU A 229 -3.43 25.92 166.21
N GLN A 230 -4.34 25.05 166.66
CA GLN A 230 -4.98 24.08 165.75
C GLN A 230 -5.80 24.72 164.62
N ARG A 231 -6.30 25.95 164.82
CA ARG A 231 -7.05 26.69 163.79
C ARG A 231 -6.12 27.34 162.78
N ILE A 232 -4.93 27.77 163.19
CA ILE A 232 -3.88 28.26 162.28
C ILE A 232 -3.37 27.11 161.40
N ASP A 233 -3.10 25.93 161.96
CA ASP A 233 -2.68 24.76 161.18
C ASP A 233 -3.69 24.34 160.12
N ARG A 234 -5.00 24.44 160.44
CA ARG A 234 -6.07 24.18 159.47
C ARG A 234 -6.10 25.24 158.37
N LEU A 235 -5.91 26.51 158.70
CA LEU A 235 -5.87 27.59 157.73
C LEU A 235 -4.64 27.47 156.81
N ASP A 236 -3.48 27.10 157.35
CA ASP A 236 -2.26 26.87 156.57
C ASP A 236 -2.41 25.67 155.64
N SER A 237 -3.02 24.57 156.11
CA SER A 237 -3.36 23.43 155.24
C SER A 237 -4.32 23.82 154.11
N THR A 238 -5.28 24.71 154.38
CA THR A 238 -6.24 25.19 153.39
C THR A 238 -5.57 26.13 152.37
N LEU A 239 -4.66 26.98 152.83
CA LEU A 239 -3.86 27.85 151.97
C LEU A 239 -2.91 27.07 151.08
N GLU A 240 -2.28 26.01 151.57
CA GLU A 240 -1.43 25.15 150.74
C GLU A 240 -2.24 24.40 149.68
N LYS A 241 -3.43 23.90 150.01
CA LYS A 241 -4.34 23.34 148.99
C LYS A 241 -4.71 24.37 147.93
N ALA A 242 -5.08 25.59 148.34
CA ALA A 242 -5.41 26.67 147.40
C ALA A 242 -4.21 27.06 146.52
N ARG A 243 -2.97 27.04 147.04
CA ARG A 243 -1.74 27.26 146.27
C ARG A 243 -1.51 26.16 145.25
N THR A 244 -1.72 24.89 145.61
CA THR A 244 -1.60 23.77 144.66
C THR A 244 -2.65 23.85 143.54
N GLU A 245 -3.90 24.16 143.86
CA GLU A 245 -4.97 24.36 142.88
C GLU A 245 -4.70 25.54 141.94
N LEU A 246 -4.13 26.63 142.46
CA LEU A 246 -3.70 27.78 141.66
C LEU A 246 -2.61 27.35 140.67
N GLY A 247 -1.60 26.60 141.12
CA GLY A 247 -0.54 26.08 140.26
C GLY A 247 -1.03 25.11 139.18
N GLU A 248 -2.06 24.31 139.45
CA GLU A 248 -2.70 23.46 138.44
C GLU A 248 -3.49 24.28 137.42
N ARG A 249 -4.19 25.34 137.85
CA ARG A 249 -4.89 26.26 136.94
C ARG A 249 -3.93 27.03 136.04
N GLU A 250 -2.80 27.49 136.57
CA GLU A 250 -1.76 28.15 135.78
C GLU A 250 -1.17 27.21 134.71
N LYS A 251 -0.93 25.94 135.05
CA LYS A 251 -0.52 24.92 134.06
C LYS A 251 -1.58 24.71 132.98
N ARG A 252 -2.87 24.71 133.34
CA ARG A 252 -3.97 24.55 132.38
C ARG A 252 -4.11 25.74 131.44
N ILE A 253 -3.93 26.96 131.94
CA ILE A 253 -3.90 28.17 131.12
C ILE A 253 -2.74 28.09 130.12
N ALA A 254 -1.54 27.70 130.57
CA ALA A 254 -0.39 27.53 129.69
C ALA A 254 -0.61 26.45 128.61
N GLU A 255 -1.35 25.38 128.91
CA GLU A 255 -1.72 24.34 127.96
C GLU A 255 -2.75 24.83 126.92
N LEU A 256 -3.75 25.61 127.37
CA LEU A 256 -4.72 26.26 126.49
C LEU A 256 -4.07 27.30 125.59
N ASP A 257 -3.12 28.08 126.09
CA ASP A 257 -2.37 29.05 125.28
C ASP A 257 -1.55 28.36 124.19
N ARG A 258 -0.93 27.20 124.49
CA ARG A 258 -0.27 26.38 123.47
C ARG A 258 -1.26 25.87 122.42
N SER A 259 -2.41 25.35 122.84
CA SER A 259 -3.46 24.89 121.91
C SER A 259 -4.02 26.03 121.03
N LEU A 260 -4.21 27.23 121.60
CA LEU A 260 -4.60 28.43 120.86
C LEU A 260 -3.52 28.88 119.86
N THR A 261 -2.25 28.70 120.21
CA THR A 261 -1.14 29.01 119.30
C THR A 261 -1.13 28.03 118.13
N THR A 262 -1.24 26.73 118.39
CA THR A 262 -1.30 25.69 117.34
C THR A 262 -2.52 25.87 116.43
N THR A 263 -3.69 26.21 116.97
CA THR A 263 -4.88 26.47 116.15
C THR A 263 -4.76 27.74 115.31
N ARG A 264 -4.12 28.80 115.81
CA ARG A 264 -3.79 30.00 115.00
C ARG A 264 -2.82 29.68 113.87
N GLU A 265 -1.82 28.85 114.14
CA GLU A 265 -0.88 28.37 113.10
C GLU A 265 -1.60 27.55 112.03
N GLN A 266 -2.52 26.66 112.43
CA GLN A 266 -3.35 25.89 111.51
C GLN A 266 -4.28 26.78 110.68
N LEU A 267 -4.87 27.80 111.29
CA LEU A 267 -5.72 28.77 110.59
C LEU A 267 -4.91 29.56 109.55
N ALA A 268 -3.73 30.06 109.92
CA ALA A 268 -2.83 30.75 108.99
C ALA A 268 -2.38 29.85 107.83
N ALA A 269 -2.08 28.58 108.11
CA ALA A 269 -1.77 27.59 107.07
C ALA A 269 -2.98 27.31 106.16
N GLY A 270 -4.19 27.30 106.72
CA GLY A 270 -5.45 27.19 105.97
C GLY A 270 -5.69 28.38 105.05
N GLU A 271 -5.50 29.60 105.55
CA GLU A 271 -5.60 30.84 104.77
C GLU A 271 -4.58 30.89 103.62
N GLN A 272 -3.34 30.46 103.86
CA GLN A 272 -2.34 30.31 102.80
C GLN A 272 -2.77 29.31 101.72
N ARG A 273 -3.38 28.17 102.13
CA ARG A 273 -3.90 27.17 101.19
C ARG A 273 -5.01 27.73 100.32
N ILE A 274 -5.91 28.53 100.90
CA ILE A 274 -7.01 29.18 100.16
C ILE A 274 -6.44 30.18 99.15
N ALA A 275 -5.48 31.02 99.56
CA ALA A 275 -4.83 31.97 98.66
C ALA A 275 -4.10 31.28 97.49
N GLU A 276 -3.49 30.11 97.73
CA GLU A 276 -2.88 29.30 96.68
C GLU A 276 -3.92 28.73 95.72
N LEU A 277 -5.04 28.20 96.23
CA LEU A 277 -6.15 27.70 95.42
C LEU A 277 -6.78 28.80 94.57
N ASP A 278 -7.00 30.00 95.12
CA ASP A 278 -7.52 31.15 94.38
C ASP A 278 -6.59 31.55 93.22
N ARG A 279 -5.27 31.47 93.44
CA ARG A 279 -4.28 31.75 92.39
C ARG A 279 -4.32 30.70 91.27
N ILE A 280 -4.42 29.42 91.62
CA ILE A 280 -4.58 28.33 90.64
C ILE A 280 -5.90 28.47 89.89
N LEU A 281 -6.97 28.87 90.58
CA LEU A 281 -8.30 29.04 89.99
C LEU A 281 -8.31 30.22 88.99
N ALA A 282 -7.64 31.33 89.32
CA ALA A 282 -7.44 32.43 88.38
C ALA A 282 -6.61 32.02 87.15
N GLN A 283 -5.53 31.25 87.33
CA GLN A 283 -4.71 30.73 86.22
C GLN A 283 -5.49 29.76 85.33
N THR A 284 -6.32 28.88 85.93
CA THR A 284 -7.15 27.94 85.16
C THR A 284 -8.27 28.67 84.40
N GLN A 285 -8.86 29.73 84.96
CA GLN A 285 -9.81 30.58 84.24
C GLN A 285 -9.18 31.32 83.06
N GLU A 286 -7.97 31.86 83.23
CA GLU A 286 -7.27 32.54 82.13
C GLU A 286 -6.91 31.58 81.00
N THR A 287 -6.42 30.38 81.36
CA THR A 287 -6.17 29.33 80.36
C THR A 287 -7.45 28.85 79.69
N LEU A 288 -8.57 28.73 80.39
CA LEU A 288 -9.87 28.40 79.81
C LEU A 288 -10.29 29.45 78.77
N VAL A 289 -10.23 30.74 79.10
CA VAL A 289 -10.57 31.84 78.17
C VAL A 289 -9.66 31.81 76.94
N SER A 290 -8.35 31.55 77.11
CA SER A 290 -7.44 31.42 75.97
C SER A 290 -7.78 30.23 75.06
N ARG A 291 -8.22 29.11 75.65
CA ARG A 291 -8.65 27.92 74.92
C ARG A 291 -9.97 28.15 74.19
N GLU A 292 -10.94 28.82 74.82
CA GLU A 292 -12.21 29.20 74.18
C GLU A 292 -11.97 30.09 72.94
N ARG A 293 -11.09 31.09 73.06
CA ARG A 293 -10.68 31.91 71.90
C ARG A 293 -10.01 31.09 70.81
N ARG A 294 -9.23 30.07 71.16
CA ARG A 294 -8.60 29.17 70.18
C ARG A 294 -9.63 28.29 69.47
N VAL A 295 -10.64 27.79 70.19
CA VAL A 295 -11.75 27.04 69.60
C VAL A 295 -12.53 27.92 68.62
N GLU A 296 -12.88 29.14 69.00
CA GLU A 296 -13.55 30.07 68.08
C GLU A 296 -12.71 30.38 66.83
N ALA A 297 -11.39 30.52 66.98
CA ALA A 297 -10.50 30.73 65.83
C ALA A 297 -10.48 29.51 64.90
N LEU A 298 -10.40 28.30 65.46
CA LEU A 298 -10.44 27.05 64.69
C LEU A 298 -11.79 26.85 63.99
N ASP A 299 -12.91 27.23 64.63
CA ASP A 299 -14.23 27.17 64.00
C ASP A 299 -14.34 28.11 62.79
N ARG A 300 -13.76 29.31 62.89
CA ARG A 300 -13.68 30.23 61.74
C ARG A 300 -12.82 29.66 60.62
N GLU A 301 -11.64 29.12 60.94
CA GLU A 301 -10.77 28.46 59.96
C GLU A 301 -11.47 27.27 59.29
N LEU A 302 -12.17 26.43 60.05
CA LEU A 302 -12.93 25.29 59.54
C LEU A 302 -14.09 25.74 58.64
N SER A 303 -14.79 26.82 59.01
CA SER A 303 -15.85 27.39 58.19
C SER A 303 -15.33 27.91 56.85
N ALA A 304 -14.18 28.59 56.85
CA ALA A 304 -13.53 29.09 55.65
C ALA A 304 -13.04 27.93 54.76
N ALA A 305 -12.44 26.89 55.36
CA ALA A 305 -12.04 25.69 54.63
C ALA A 305 -13.23 24.97 53.98
N ARG A 306 -14.38 24.88 54.67
CA ARG A 306 -15.62 24.33 54.10
C ARG A 306 -16.16 25.15 52.93
N GLN A 307 -16.08 26.48 53.00
CA GLN A 307 -16.47 27.34 51.88
C GLN A 307 -15.55 27.16 50.68
N GLN A 308 -14.23 27.10 50.90
CA GLN A 308 -13.27 26.82 49.83
C GLN A 308 -13.47 25.44 49.21
N LEU A 309 -13.81 24.43 50.02
CA LEU A 309 -14.13 23.09 49.52
C LEU A 309 -15.38 23.13 48.63
N ALA A 310 -16.45 23.78 49.08
CA ALA A 310 -17.68 23.91 48.29
C ALA A 310 -17.46 24.68 46.97
N GLU A 311 -16.57 25.68 46.95
CA GLU A 311 -16.20 26.40 45.74
C GLU A 311 -15.38 25.52 44.79
N ARG A 312 -14.43 24.72 45.31
CA ARG A 312 -13.68 23.74 44.53
C ARG A 312 -14.58 22.66 43.95
N GLU A 313 -15.55 22.15 44.72
CA GLU A 313 -16.54 21.17 44.24
C GLU A 313 -17.38 21.72 43.09
N ARG A 314 -17.85 22.98 43.18
CA ARG A 314 -18.53 23.64 42.06
C ARG A 314 -17.65 23.78 40.84
N ARG A 315 -16.36 24.12 41.03
CA ARG A 315 -15.41 24.24 39.93
C ARG A 315 -15.16 22.88 39.25
N ILE A 316 -15.03 21.82 40.03
CA ILE A 316 -14.91 20.45 39.51
C ILE A 316 -16.14 20.10 38.68
N ALA A 317 -17.36 20.34 39.19
CA ALA A 317 -18.59 20.07 38.46
C ALA A 317 -18.64 20.81 37.11
N THR A 318 -18.26 22.10 37.07
CA THR A 318 -18.19 22.83 35.79
C THR A 318 -17.14 22.27 34.84
N LEU A 319 -15.98 21.83 35.35
CA LEU A 319 -14.94 21.23 34.52
C LEU A 319 -15.35 19.85 33.99
N GLU A 320 -16.10 19.06 34.75
CA GLU A 320 -16.68 17.80 34.30
C GLU A 320 -17.67 18.02 33.15
N GLU A 321 -18.53 19.03 33.25
CA GLU A 321 -19.49 19.38 32.18
C GLU A 321 -18.78 19.90 30.91
N GLU A 322 -17.73 20.71 31.06
CA GLU A 322 -16.85 21.12 29.96
C GLU A 322 -16.14 19.92 29.31
N PHE A 323 -15.66 18.97 30.11
CA PHE A 323 -14.97 17.77 29.63
C PHE A 323 -15.92 16.83 28.88
N ASP A 324 -17.13 16.62 29.38
CA ASP A 324 -18.16 15.83 28.71
C ASP A 324 -18.60 16.47 27.38
N SER A 325 -18.72 17.80 27.35
CA SER A 325 -18.98 18.57 26.13
C SER A 325 -17.84 18.45 25.11
N ALA A 326 -16.59 18.53 25.57
CA ALA A 326 -15.41 18.34 24.72
C ALA A 326 -15.35 16.91 24.18
N ARG A 327 -15.67 15.91 25.00
CA ARG A 327 -15.71 14.50 24.61
C ARG A 327 -16.78 14.23 23.54
N THR A 328 -17.98 14.79 23.70
CA THR A 328 -19.04 14.68 22.67
C THR A 328 -18.65 15.36 21.37
N ASN A 329 -18.01 16.52 21.42
CA ASN A 329 -17.49 17.20 20.23
C ASN A 329 -16.38 16.38 19.55
N LEU A 330 -15.48 15.77 20.31
CA LEU A 330 -14.45 14.88 19.79
C LEU A 330 -15.08 13.69 19.05
N THR A 331 -16.05 12.99 19.67
CA THR A 331 -16.76 11.88 19.02
C THR A 331 -17.47 12.32 17.73
N ARG A 332 -18.06 13.51 17.71
CA ARG A 332 -18.67 14.08 16.49
C ARG A 332 -17.62 14.34 15.41
N SER A 333 -16.45 14.87 15.79
CA SER A 333 -15.34 15.12 14.86
C SER A 333 -14.76 13.81 14.29
N GLU A 334 -14.63 12.77 15.11
CA GLU A 334 -14.17 11.44 14.69
C GLU A 334 -15.15 10.81 13.71
N ALA A 335 -16.46 10.92 13.95
CA ALA A 335 -17.49 10.46 13.03
C ALA A 335 -17.44 11.21 11.68
N ALA A 336 -17.27 12.54 11.71
CA ALA A 336 -17.11 13.34 10.48
C ALA A 336 -15.84 12.96 9.71
N LEU A 337 -14.74 12.68 10.41
CA LEU A 337 -13.48 12.23 9.80
C LEU A 337 -13.62 10.85 9.17
N ALA A 338 -14.33 9.93 9.83
CA ALA A 338 -14.62 8.61 9.28
C ALA A 338 -15.44 8.72 7.99
N GLN A 339 -16.48 9.56 7.98
CA GLN A 339 -17.29 9.83 6.79
C GLN A 339 -16.46 10.46 5.67
N ALA A 340 -15.59 11.41 5.97
CA ALA A 340 -14.71 12.03 4.97
C ALA A 340 -13.75 11.00 4.36
N ARG A 341 -13.19 10.08 5.16
CA ARG A 341 -12.33 8.99 4.67
C ARG A 341 -13.08 8.04 3.74
N GLU A 342 -14.32 7.71 4.06
CA GLU A 342 -15.17 6.87 3.20
C GLU A 342 -15.44 7.56 1.86
N GLN A 343 -15.74 8.87 1.87
CA GLN A 343 -15.93 9.66 0.65
C GLN A 343 -14.66 9.75 -0.20
N ILE A 344 -13.48 9.89 0.44
CA ILE A 344 -12.19 9.88 -0.27
C ILE A 344 -11.97 8.52 -0.92
N ALA A 345 -12.17 7.41 -0.20
CA ALA A 345 -12.01 6.07 -0.75
C ALA A 345 -12.95 5.82 -1.95
N ALA A 346 -14.21 6.28 -1.87
CA ALA A 346 -15.15 6.21 -2.99
C ALA A 346 -14.67 7.02 -4.20
N ARG A 347 -14.16 8.24 -3.98
CA ARG A 347 -13.60 9.10 -5.04
C ARG A 347 -12.34 8.50 -5.66
N GLU A 348 -11.49 7.84 -4.88
CA GLU A 348 -10.31 7.14 -5.37
C GLU A 348 -10.70 5.97 -6.28
N GLN A 349 -11.73 5.21 -5.90
CA GLN A 349 -12.28 4.15 -6.74
C GLN A 349 -12.87 4.70 -8.05
N ASP A 350 -13.58 5.83 -8.01
CA ASP A 350 -14.10 6.49 -9.21
C ASP A 350 -12.95 6.95 -10.14
N ILE A 351 -11.87 7.49 -9.58
CA ILE A 351 -10.68 7.89 -10.35
C ILE A 351 -10.03 6.67 -11.01
N GLU A 352 -9.88 5.56 -10.29
CA GLU A 352 -9.30 4.34 -10.84
C GLU A 352 -10.15 3.77 -11.99
N GLN A 353 -11.49 3.81 -11.86
CA GLN A 353 -12.40 3.43 -12.95
C GLN A 353 -12.27 4.35 -14.17
N LEU A 354 -12.14 5.67 -13.94
CA LEU A 354 -11.93 6.63 -15.02
C LEU A 354 -10.58 6.41 -15.71
N ASP A 355 -9.52 6.11 -14.97
CA ASP A 355 -8.19 5.81 -15.52
C ASP A 355 -8.21 4.54 -16.37
N GLN A 356 -8.90 3.50 -15.92
CA GLN A 356 -9.11 2.27 -16.71
C GLN A 356 -9.90 2.56 -18.00
N ALA A 357 -10.99 3.32 -17.91
CA ALA A 357 -11.77 3.71 -19.08
C ALA A 357 -10.96 4.55 -20.07
N LEU A 358 -10.09 5.44 -19.57
CA LEU A 358 -9.22 6.28 -20.38
C LEU A 358 -8.10 5.46 -21.04
N ALA A 359 -7.54 4.47 -20.34
CA ALA A 359 -6.59 3.51 -20.91
C ALA A 359 -7.22 2.67 -22.02
N GLN A 360 -8.45 2.19 -21.81
CA GLN A 360 -9.21 1.45 -22.82
C GLN A 360 -9.53 2.34 -24.03
N GLY A 361 -9.96 3.58 -23.81
CA GLY A 361 -10.20 4.55 -24.88
C GLY A 361 -8.93 4.85 -25.70
N LYS A 362 -7.76 4.93 -25.05
CA LYS A 362 -6.46 5.07 -25.75
C LYS A 362 -6.14 3.86 -26.62
N GLN A 363 -6.38 2.64 -26.13
CA GLN A 363 -6.18 1.42 -26.92
C GLN A 363 -7.12 1.35 -28.12
N ASP A 364 -8.39 1.73 -27.95
CA ASP A 364 -9.36 1.77 -29.05
C ASP A 364 -8.97 2.80 -30.12
N ILE A 365 -8.47 3.97 -29.71
CA ILE A 365 -7.92 4.95 -30.64
C ILE A 365 -6.71 4.38 -31.39
N ALA A 366 -5.78 3.71 -30.70
CA ALA A 366 -4.63 3.08 -31.34
C ALA A 366 -5.04 2.03 -32.39
N ARG A 367 -6.00 1.16 -32.05
CA ARG A 367 -6.57 0.17 -32.99
C ARG A 367 -7.25 0.83 -34.18
N ARG A 368 -8.00 1.91 -33.96
CA ARG A 368 -8.63 2.69 -35.05
C ARG A 368 -7.58 3.31 -35.95
N ASN A 369 -6.51 3.88 -35.40
CA ASN A 369 -5.42 4.46 -36.16
C ASN A 369 -4.69 3.40 -37.00
N GLU A 370 -4.43 2.22 -36.46
CA GLU A 370 -3.82 1.11 -37.22
C GLU A 370 -4.74 0.65 -38.37
N ARG A 371 -6.05 0.59 -38.12
CA ARG A 371 -7.04 0.28 -39.16
C ARG A 371 -7.10 1.35 -40.24
N ILE A 372 -7.05 2.63 -39.86
CA ILE A 372 -6.95 3.76 -40.80
C ILE A 372 -5.67 3.61 -41.64
N ALA A 373 -4.51 3.38 -41.03
CA ALA A 373 -3.25 3.21 -41.75
C ALA A 373 -3.27 1.99 -42.70
N THR A 374 -4.02 0.94 -42.36
CA THR A 374 -4.23 -0.22 -43.23
C THR A 374 -5.15 0.11 -44.40
N LEU A 375 -6.23 0.85 -44.15
CA LEU A 375 -7.14 1.33 -45.19
C LEU A 375 -6.48 2.34 -46.13
N GLU A 376 -5.59 3.20 -45.62
CA GLU A 376 -4.80 4.12 -46.44
C GLU A 376 -3.85 3.38 -47.37
N ARG A 377 -3.19 2.31 -46.88
CA ARG A 377 -2.35 1.43 -47.70
C ARG A 377 -3.16 0.69 -48.76
N SER A 378 -4.33 0.14 -48.41
CA SER A 378 -5.18 -0.54 -49.41
C SER A 378 -5.74 0.43 -50.44
N LEU A 379 -6.09 1.65 -50.03
CA LEU A 379 -6.54 2.70 -50.94
C LEU A 379 -5.41 3.15 -51.89
N ALA A 380 -4.18 3.28 -51.41
CA ALA A 380 -3.02 3.58 -52.24
C ALA A 380 -2.78 2.48 -53.28
N ALA A 381 -2.79 1.21 -52.86
CA ALA A 381 -2.66 0.07 -53.76
C ALA A 381 -3.78 0.01 -54.81
N ALA A 382 -5.02 0.27 -54.42
CA ALA A 382 -6.15 0.33 -55.33
C ALA A 382 -6.02 1.47 -56.36
N ARG A 383 -5.47 2.63 -55.95
CA ARG A 383 -5.19 3.74 -56.87
C ARG A 383 -4.10 3.39 -57.87
N GLU A 384 -3.03 2.72 -57.45
CA GLU A 384 -1.99 2.22 -58.36
C GLU A 384 -2.55 1.20 -59.35
N GLU A 385 -3.44 0.29 -58.90
CA GLU A 385 -4.07 -0.69 -59.77
C GLU A 385 -5.00 0.00 -60.81
N VAL A 386 -5.77 1.01 -60.39
CA VAL A 386 -6.58 1.82 -61.31
C VAL A 386 -5.68 2.53 -62.32
N GLN A 387 -4.59 3.16 -61.89
CA GLN A 387 -3.66 3.84 -62.79
C GLN A 387 -3.01 2.85 -63.78
N ALA A 388 -2.65 1.65 -63.33
CA ALA A 388 -2.13 0.60 -64.21
C ALA A 388 -3.18 0.13 -65.23
N ARG A 389 -4.44 0.02 -64.81
CA ARG A 389 -5.56 -0.31 -65.73
C ARG A 389 -5.82 0.81 -66.73
N GLU A 390 -5.78 2.08 -66.32
CA GLU A 390 -5.90 3.22 -67.22
C GLU A 390 -4.77 3.25 -68.26
N GLN A 391 -3.52 3.01 -67.84
CA GLN A 391 -2.39 2.87 -68.76
C GLN A 391 -2.58 1.69 -69.73
N ARG A 392 -3.11 0.56 -69.23
CA ARG A 392 -3.40 -0.59 -70.07
C ARG A 392 -4.50 -0.32 -71.09
N ILE A 393 -5.55 0.41 -70.69
CA ILE A 393 -6.62 0.85 -71.60
C ILE A 393 -6.03 1.76 -72.68
N ALA A 394 -5.20 2.75 -72.31
CA ALA A 394 -4.54 3.62 -73.28
C ALA A 394 -3.66 2.84 -74.29
N GLN A 395 -2.88 1.85 -73.82
CA GLN A 395 -2.11 0.96 -74.69
C GLN A 395 -3.00 0.13 -75.63
N LEU A 396 -4.14 -0.37 -75.12
CA LEU A 396 -5.09 -1.12 -75.92
C LEU A 396 -5.79 -0.24 -76.95
N ASP A 397 -6.12 1.00 -76.62
CA ASP A 397 -6.71 1.98 -77.55
C ASP A 397 -5.71 2.34 -78.66
N GLU A 398 -4.44 2.50 -78.34
CA GLU A 398 -3.37 2.71 -79.33
C GLU A 398 -3.20 1.50 -80.24
N ALA A 399 -3.15 0.29 -79.66
CA ALA A 399 -3.08 -0.96 -80.42
C ALA A 399 -4.31 -1.18 -81.31
N HIS A 400 -5.50 -0.85 -80.81
CA HIS A 400 -6.75 -0.93 -81.57
C HIS A 400 -6.76 0.08 -82.73
N THR A 401 -6.28 1.30 -82.49
CA THR A 401 -6.13 2.33 -83.53
C THR A 401 -5.15 1.88 -84.61
N ALA A 402 -4.01 1.31 -84.22
CA ALA A 402 -3.05 0.73 -85.15
C ALA A 402 -3.64 -0.45 -85.95
N ALA A 403 -4.40 -1.33 -85.30
CA ALA A 403 -5.09 -2.44 -85.95
C ALA A 403 -6.16 -1.96 -86.94
N LEU A 404 -6.93 -0.92 -86.59
CA LEU A 404 -7.88 -0.28 -87.50
C LEU A 404 -7.18 0.33 -88.72
N ALA A 405 -6.05 1.02 -88.51
CA ALA A 405 -5.25 1.56 -89.61
C ALA A 405 -4.73 0.45 -90.54
N GLN A 406 -4.25 -0.67 -89.96
CA GLN A 406 -3.80 -1.84 -90.71
C GLN A 406 -4.95 -2.51 -91.47
N LEU A 407 -6.15 -2.58 -90.88
CA LEU A 407 -7.36 -3.09 -91.53
C LEU A 407 -7.82 -2.18 -92.68
N MET A 408 -7.75 -0.86 -92.50
CA MET A 408 -8.03 0.10 -93.57
C MET A 408 -7.02 -0.05 -94.72
N GLN A 409 -5.74 -0.24 -94.39
CA GLN A 409 -4.70 -0.48 -95.38
C GLN A 409 -4.90 -1.83 -96.09
N SER A 410 -5.25 -2.90 -95.38
CA SER A 410 -5.53 -4.20 -96.01
C SER A 410 -6.81 -4.17 -96.85
N THR A 411 -7.82 -3.39 -96.46
CA THR A 411 -9.03 -3.15 -97.24
C THR A 411 -8.72 -2.37 -98.51
N GLN A 412 -7.87 -1.33 -98.45
CA GLN A 412 -7.38 -0.62 -99.64
C GLN A 412 -6.56 -1.52 -100.56
N SER A 413 -5.64 -2.33 -100.00
CA SER A 413 -4.90 -3.33 -100.77
C SER A 413 -5.85 -4.37 -101.39
N GLY A 414 -6.89 -4.79 -100.68
CA GLY A 414 -7.95 -5.66 -101.18
C GLY A 414 -8.72 -5.03 -102.34
N GLN A 415 -9.08 -3.75 -102.25
CA GLN A 415 -9.72 -2.99 -103.32
C GLN A 415 -8.79 -2.81 -104.53
N GLN A 416 -7.49 -2.59 -104.30
CA GLN A 416 -6.48 -2.54 -105.37
C GLN A 416 -6.33 -3.91 -106.05
N ILE A 417 -6.31 -5.00 -105.27
CA ILE A 417 -6.30 -6.37 -105.80
C ILE A 417 -7.60 -6.64 -106.56
N GLU A 418 -8.77 -6.19 -106.10
CA GLU A 418 -10.03 -6.32 -106.84
C GLU A 418 -10.03 -5.52 -108.14
N GLN A 419 -9.47 -4.31 -108.16
CA GLN A 419 -9.28 -3.54 -109.41
C GLN A 419 -8.30 -4.24 -110.35
N GLN A 420 -7.20 -4.78 -109.83
CA GLN A 420 -6.27 -5.60 -110.59
C GLN A 420 -6.95 -6.86 -111.12
N LEU A 421 -7.78 -7.53 -110.31
CA LEU A 421 -8.55 -8.72 -110.70
C LEU A 421 -9.61 -8.37 -111.76
N ALA A 422 -10.24 -7.21 -111.68
CA ALA A 422 -11.18 -6.71 -112.68
C ALA A 422 -10.45 -6.42 -114.00
N SER A 423 -9.28 -5.78 -113.96
CA SER A 423 -8.44 -5.57 -115.14
C SER A 423 -7.91 -6.88 -115.73
N ALA A 424 -7.53 -7.83 -114.87
CA ALA A 424 -7.11 -9.17 -115.27
C ALA A 424 -8.27 -9.99 -115.83
N ARG A 425 -9.49 -9.83 -115.31
CA ARG A 425 -10.72 -10.41 -115.88
C ARG A 425 -11.06 -9.81 -117.23
N SER A 426 -10.86 -8.50 -117.43
CA SER A 426 -10.98 -7.87 -118.76
C SER A 426 -9.94 -8.42 -119.73
N SER A 427 -8.68 -8.56 -119.30
CA SER A 427 -7.62 -9.18 -120.10
C SER A 427 -7.87 -10.68 -120.34
N MET A 428 -8.48 -11.38 -119.38
CA MET A 428 -8.93 -12.76 -119.57
C MET A 428 -10.11 -12.83 -120.53
N ALA A 429 -11.05 -11.88 -120.53
CA ALA A 429 -12.11 -11.82 -121.54
C ALA A 429 -11.55 -11.58 -122.96
N GLU A 430 -10.57 -10.69 -123.11
CA GLU A 430 -9.82 -10.52 -124.37
C GLU A 430 -9.04 -11.79 -124.75
N ARG A 431 -8.49 -12.51 -123.77
CA ARG A 431 -7.83 -13.81 -123.99
C ARG A 431 -8.84 -14.91 -124.27
N ASP A 432 -10.05 -14.86 -123.75
CA ASP A 432 -11.12 -15.84 -124.00
C ASP A 432 -11.65 -15.65 -125.42
N GLU A 433 -11.75 -14.42 -125.92
CA GLU A 433 -12.00 -14.10 -127.32
C GLU A 433 -10.83 -14.61 -128.22
N ARG A 434 -9.58 -14.45 -127.75
CA ARG A 434 -8.39 -15.04 -128.40
C ARG A 434 -8.39 -16.57 -128.36
N ILE A 435 -8.91 -17.17 -127.29
CA ILE A 435 -9.03 -18.63 -127.10
C ILE A 435 -10.15 -19.16 -127.99
N GLU A 436 -11.25 -18.44 -128.21
CA GLU A 436 -12.27 -18.80 -129.19
C GLU A 436 -11.69 -18.82 -130.62
N ASP A 437 -10.86 -17.83 -130.96
CA ASP A 437 -10.09 -17.81 -132.21
C ASP A 437 -9.06 -18.96 -132.28
N LEU A 438 -8.37 -19.26 -131.18
CA LEU A 438 -7.44 -20.40 -131.09
C LEU A 438 -8.15 -21.76 -131.05
N GLN A 439 -9.40 -21.85 -130.57
CA GLN A 439 -10.22 -23.07 -130.54
C GLN A 439 -10.72 -23.43 -131.94
N ARG A 440 -11.04 -22.44 -132.78
CA ARG A 440 -11.19 -22.65 -134.23
C ARG A 440 -9.92 -23.20 -134.87
N SER A 441 -8.75 -22.80 -134.37
CA SER A 441 -7.45 -23.34 -134.80
C SER A 441 -7.11 -24.71 -134.18
N LEU A 442 -7.60 -25.01 -132.96
CA LEU A 442 -7.38 -26.24 -132.19
C LEU A 442 -8.33 -27.38 -132.60
N GLU A 443 -9.50 -27.10 -133.19
CA GLU A 443 -10.27 -28.13 -133.92
C GLU A 443 -9.49 -28.68 -135.13
N GLY A 444 -8.55 -27.89 -135.67
CA GLY A 444 -7.53 -28.37 -136.61
C GLY A 444 -6.53 -29.35 -135.96
N ALA A 445 -6.08 -29.07 -134.73
CA ALA A 445 -5.05 -29.84 -134.02
C ALA A 445 -5.60 -31.00 -133.14
N ARG A 446 -6.89 -31.00 -132.78
CA ARG A 446 -7.55 -32.07 -132.01
C ARG A 446 -7.71 -33.37 -132.79
N ARG A 447 -7.62 -33.33 -134.12
CA ARG A 447 -7.44 -34.54 -134.93
C ARG A 447 -6.09 -35.22 -134.71
N ASP A 448 -5.08 -34.49 -134.23
CA ASP A 448 -3.71 -35.00 -134.10
C ASP A 448 -3.39 -35.51 -132.67
N LEU A 449 -4.21 -35.19 -131.65
CA LEU A 449 -3.93 -35.46 -130.23
C LEU A 449 -4.78 -36.60 -129.63
N GLU A 450 -5.79 -37.10 -130.34
CA GLU A 450 -6.52 -38.33 -129.97
C GLU A 450 -5.61 -39.58 -129.97
N GLN A 451 -4.43 -39.49 -130.60
CA GLN A 451 -3.40 -40.53 -130.61
C GLN A 451 -2.52 -40.64 -129.36
N THR A 452 -2.53 -39.68 -128.41
CA THR A 452 -1.54 -39.65 -127.30
C THR A 452 -2.15 -39.70 -125.89
N ARG A 453 -3.48 -39.84 -125.75
CA ARG A 453 -4.20 -39.65 -124.48
C ARG A 453 -4.43 -40.93 -123.66
N ASP A 454 -4.12 -42.11 -124.19
CA ASP A 454 -4.36 -43.38 -123.49
C ASP A 454 -3.27 -43.77 -122.47
N GLU A 455 -2.14 -43.08 -122.41
CA GLU A 455 -0.98 -43.56 -121.63
C GLU A 455 -0.83 -42.99 -120.22
N LEU A 456 -1.43 -41.84 -119.90
CA LEU A 456 -1.10 -41.10 -118.66
C LEU A 456 -2.15 -41.18 -117.54
N ALA A 457 -3.25 -41.90 -117.72
CA ALA A 457 -4.31 -42.05 -116.70
C ALA A 457 -3.96 -43.03 -115.54
N ARG A 458 -2.71 -43.50 -115.45
CA ARG A 458 -2.31 -44.65 -114.61
C ARG A 458 -1.60 -44.32 -113.29
N ILE A 459 -1.03 -43.13 -113.08
CA ILE A 459 0.04 -42.97 -112.06
C ILE A 459 -0.32 -42.13 -110.81
N GLU A 460 -1.39 -41.34 -110.82
CA GLU A 460 -1.60 -40.32 -109.76
C GLU A 460 -2.46 -40.74 -108.56
N ARG A 461 -2.42 -42.00 -108.12
CA ARG A 461 -3.15 -42.45 -106.90
C ARG A 461 -2.30 -42.69 -105.65
N GLU A 462 -1.05 -42.24 -105.57
CA GLU A 462 -0.17 -42.61 -104.44
C GLU A 462 0.50 -41.44 -103.69
N ARG A 463 0.29 -41.42 -102.35
CA ARG A 463 1.22 -41.07 -101.25
C ARG A 463 1.18 -39.68 -100.57
N THR A 464 0.52 -39.65 -99.42
CA THR A 464 0.73 -38.76 -98.26
C THR A 464 1.74 -39.36 -97.24
N ALA A 465 2.75 -38.62 -96.74
CA ALA A 465 3.84 -39.12 -95.84
C ALA A 465 4.51 -38.00 -94.97
N SER A 466 5.17 -38.36 -93.84
CA SER A 466 5.58 -37.51 -92.67
C SER A 466 7.13 -37.31 -92.52
N PRO A 467 7.65 -36.29 -91.78
CA PRO A 467 9.01 -35.74 -91.96
C PRO A 467 10.23 -36.59 -91.61
N ASP A 468 10.14 -37.63 -90.77
CA ASP A 468 11.26 -38.58 -90.57
C ASP A 468 11.46 -39.51 -91.80
N GLU A 469 10.42 -39.67 -92.64
CA GLU A 469 10.55 -40.33 -93.94
C GLU A 469 11.26 -39.45 -94.97
N LEU A 470 11.21 -38.11 -94.84
CA LEU A 470 11.83 -37.19 -95.80
C LEU A 470 13.36 -37.28 -95.75
N THR A 471 13.94 -37.41 -94.55
CA THR A 471 15.40 -37.51 -94.36
C THR A 471 15.94 -38.90 -94.79
N ARG A 472 15.15 -39.97 -94.65
CA ARG A 472 15.48 -41.29 -95.26
C ARG A 472 15.33 -41.29 -96.78
N ARG A 473 14.34 -40.60 -97.33
CA ARG A 473 14.15 -40.44 -98.78
C ARG A 473 15.29 -39.63 -99.41
N ALA A 474 15.78 -38.58 -98.74
CA ALA A 474 16.93 -37.82 -99.20
C ALA A 474 18.19 -38.69 -99.30
N LEU A 475 18.43 -39.58 -98.32
CA LEU A 475 19.53 -40.56 -98.36
C LEU A 475 19.35 -41.61 -99.48
N GLN A 476 18.13 -42.08 -99.74
CA GLN A 476 17.85 -42.98 -100.87
C GLN A 476 18.03 -42.31 -102.24
N GLN A 477 17.62 -41.05 -102.39
CA GLN A 477 17.75 -40.30 -103.64
C GLN A 477 19.20 -39.98 -103.98
N THR A 478 20.03 -39.57 -103.01
CA THR A 478 21.48 -39.36 -103.24
C THR A 478 22.22 -40.67 -103.52
N THR A 479 21.80 -41.79 -102.92
CA THR A 479 22.34 -43.12 -103.25
C THR A 479 21.99 -43.54 -104.69
N ALA A 480 20.72 -43.36 -105.10
CA ALA A 480 20.28 -43.69 -106.46
C ALA A 480 20.89 -42.79 -107.54
N ALA A 481 21.08 -41.49 -107.24
CA ALA A 481 21.75 -40.55 -108.14
C ALA A 481 23.23 -40.90 -108.34
N LEU A 482 23.91 -41.34 -107.28
CA LEU A 482 25.29 -41.83 -107.37
C LEU A 482 25.39 -43.10 -108.23
N ASP A 483 24.46 -44.04 -108.08
CA ASP A 483 24.43 -45.27 -108.89
C ASP A 483 24.13 -44.99 -110.37
N ALA A 484 23.27 -44.01 -110.67
CA ALA A 484 23.02 -43.56 -112.05
C ALA A 484 24.24 -42.86 -112.66
N ALA A 485 24.89 -41.96 -111.91
CA ALA A 485 26.10 -41.28 -112.35
C ALA A 485 27.27 -42.26 -112.60
N ARG A 486 27.38 -43.33 -111.80
CA ARG A 486 28.34 -44.42 -112.04
C ARG A 486 28.04 -45.18 -113.33
N LYS A 487 26.77 -45.46 -113.63
CA LYS A 487 26.37 -46.11 -114.91
C LYS A 487 26.66 -45.24 -116.12
N GLU A 488 26.37 -43.94 -116.05
CA GLU A 488 26.72 -43.00 -117.12
C GLU A 488 28.24 -42.86 -117.29
N LEU A 489 28.97 -42.84 -116.18
CA LEU A 489 30.43 -42.83 -116.20
C LEU A 489 30.99 -44.09 -116.88
N ASP A 490 30.44 -45.27 -116.58
CA ASP A 490 30.86 -46.52 -117.20
C ASP A 490 30.47 -46.58 -118.69
N ALA A 491 29.29 -46.08 -119.08
CA ALA A 491 28.89 -45.96 -120.48
C ALA A 491 29.80 -44.99 -121.27
N GLU A 492 30.21 -43.89 -120.67
CA GLU A 492 31.13 -42.94 -121.32
C GLU A 492 32.56 -43.50 -121.41
N ARG A 493 32.99 -44.33 -120.45
CA ARG A 493 34.24 -45.11 -120.56
C ARG A 493 34.18 -46.09 -121.73
N GLU A 494 33.06 -46.79 -121.90
CA GLU A 494 32.85 -47.71 -123.02
C GLU A 494 32.84 -46.97 -124.36
N ARG A 495 32.20 -45.80 -124.43
CA ARG A 495 32.18 -44.95 -125.64
C ARG A 495 33.57 -44.42 -126.00
N VAL A 496 34.34 -44.00 -125.01
CA VAL A 496 35.76 -43.62 -125.21
C VAL A 496 36.57 -44.83 -125.70
N ALA A 497 36.37 -46.01 -125.12
CA ALA A 497 37.07 -47.24 -125.54
C ALA A 497 36.67 -47.70 -126.96
N GLU A 498 35.40 -47.52 -127.35
CA GLU A 498 34.89 -47.83 -128.67
C GLU A 498 35.42 -46.87 -129.73
N LEU A 499 35.41 -45.56 -129.45
CA LEU A 499 36.04 -44.55 -130.30
C LEU A 499 37.56 -44.76 -130.42
N GLU A 500 38.24 -45.23 -129.36
CA GLU A 500 39.66 -45.63 -129.44
C GLU A 500 39.87 -46.85 -130.34
N ARG A 501 38.94 -47.83 -130.34
CA ARG A 501 38.98 -48.99 -131.24
C ARG A 501 38.69 -48.61 -132.69
N GLU A 502 37.65 -47.81 -132.93
CA GLU A 502 37.32 -47.30 -134.27
C GLU A 502 38.46 -46.45 -134.83
N LEU A 503 39.06 -45.60 -133.99
CA LEU A 503 40.25 -44.82 -134.37
C LEU A 503 41.47 -45.73 -134.67
N ALA A 504 41.65 -46.83 -133.93
CA ALA A 504 42.71 -47.81 -134.21
C ALA A 504 42.47 -48.58 -135.51
N GLN A 505 41.22 -48.96 -135.80
CA GLN A 505 40.83 -49.62 -137.06
C GLN A 505 40.97 -48.67 -138.26
N ALA A 506 40.54 -47.40 -138.11
CA ALA A 506 40.69 -46.36 -139.12
C ALA A 506 42.15 -45.96 -139.36
N ARG A 507 43.07 -46.19 -138.41
CA ARG A 507 44.53 -45.99 -138.59
C ARG A 507 45.23 -47.14 -139.34
N ALA A 508 44.62 -48.33 -139.41
CA ALA A 508 45.17 -49.50 -140.08
C ALA A 508 44.87 -49.55 -141.60
N ALA A 509 43.94 -48.72 -142.08
CA ALA A 509 43.60 -48.57 -143.49
C ALA A 509 43.57 -47.07 -143.84
N PRO A 510 43.98 -46.67 -145.04
CA PRO A 510 43.99 -45.27 -145.44
C PRO A 510 42.55 -44.80 -145.75
N ALA A 511 41.80 -44.45 -144.69
CA ALA A 511 40.49 -43.84 -144.77
C ALA A 511 40.54 -42.40 -144.22
N PRO A 512 39.75 -41.46 -144.79
CA PRO A 512 39.76 -40.04 -144.43
C PRO A 512 39.10 -39.72 -143.06
N ASP A 513 38.49 -40.70 -142.38
CA ASP A 513 37.70 -40.46 -141.16
C ASP A 513 38.50 -40.35 -139.86
N VAL A 514 39.83 -40.51 -139.89
CA VAL A 514 40.70 -40.49 -138.68
C VAL A 514 40.65 -39.14 -137.94
N ALA A 515 40.56 -38.02 -138.67
CA ALA A 515 40.50 -36.69 -138.05
C ALA A 515 39.16 -36.45 -137.32
N ALA A 516 38.05 -36.90 -137.91
CA ALA A 516 36.72 -36.80 -137.31
C ALA A 516 36.62 -37.68 -136.05
N LEU A 517 37.12 -38.93 -136.11
CA LEU A 517 37.17 -39.85 -134.97
C LEU A 517 38.07 -39.33 -133.83
N THR A 518 39.19 -38.66 -134.14
CA THR A 518 40.07 -38.06 -133.12
C THR A 518 39.37 -36.90 -132.39
N GLN A 519 38.63 -36.06 -133.12
CA GLN A 519 37.84 -34.98 -132.53
C GLN A 519 36.67 -35.52 -131.68
N GLN A 520 36.01 -36.59 -132.12
CA GLN A 520 34.96 -37.27 -131.35
C GLN A 520 35.52 -37.90 -130.07
N LEU A 521 36.72 -38.50 -130.13
CA LEU A 521 37.36 -39.11 -128.96
C LEU A 521 37.77 -38.08 -127.90
N GLU A 522 38.31 -36.92 -128.30
CA GLU A 522 38.61 -35.83 -127.37
C GLU A 522 37.34 -35.22 -126.76
N GLY A 523 36.24 -35.18 -127.51
CA GLY A 523 34.93 -34.85 -126.97
C GLY A 523 34.49 -35.82 -125.88
N ALA A 524 34.50 -37.12 -126.19
CA ALA A 524 34.11 -38.18 -125.25
C ALA A 524 35.01 -38.25 -124.00
N LYS A 525 36.33 -37.96 -124.11
CA LYS A 525 37.24 -37.89 -122.96
C LYS A 525 36.93 -36.73 -122.02
N LYS A 526 36.57 -35.55 -122.56
CA LYS A 526 36.12 -34.42 -121.75
C LYS A 526 34.80 -34.71 -121.04
N ASP A 527 33.89 -35.37 -121.74
CA ASP A 527 32.62 -35.80 -121.15
C ASP A 527 32.87 -36.83 -120.03
N LEU A 528 33.81 -37.76 -120.20
CA LEU A 528 34.22 -38.71 -119.17
C LEU A 528 34.80 -38.04 -117.91
N GLU A 529 35.65 -37.03 -118.07
CA GLU A 529 36.18 -36.26 -116.94
C GLU A 529 35.08 -35.49 -116.20
N ALA A 530 34.13 -34.90 -116.94
CA ALA A 530 32.99 -34.20 -116.37
C ALA A 530 32.10 -35.14 -115.55
N ARG A 531 31.79 -36.33 -116.06
CA ARG A 531 31.03 -37.37 -115.35
C ARG A 531 31.77 -37.89 -114.11
N THR A 532 33.10 -37.97 -114.17
CA THR A 532 33.92 -38.40 -113.01
C THR A 532 33.84 -37.40 -111.85
N ARG A 533 33.90 -36.10 -112.16
CA ARG A 533 33.73 -35.03 -111.15
C ARG A 533 32.33 -35.03 -110.56
N GLN A 534 31.32 -35.31 -111.38
CA GLN A 534 29.92 -35.41 -110.92
C GLN A 534 29.71 -36.57 -109.94
N ALA A 535 30.33 -37.73 -110.18
CA ALA A 535 30.22 -38.89 -109.29
C ALA A 535 30.89 -38.64 -107.91
N THR A 536 32.04 -37.96 -107.89
CA THR A 536 32.76 -37.65 -106.64
C THR A 536 32.05 -36.62 -105.77
N GLU A 537 31.39 -35.62 -106.38
CA GLU A 537 30.55 -34.66 -105.66
C GLU A 537 29.35 -35.34 -104.97
N LEU A 538 28.69 -36.27 -105.66
CA LEU A 538 27.55 -37.02 -105.10
C LEU A 538 27.97 -37.92 -103.91
N GLU A 539 29.19 -38.48 -103.93
CA GLU A 539 29.73 -39.25 -102.79
C GLU A 539 29.96 -38.39 -101.54
N SER A 540 30.43 -37.14 -101.71
CA SER A 540 30.60 -36.18 -100.62
C SER A 540 29.27 -35.83 -99.95
N GLN A 541 28.23 -35.56 -100.75
CA GLN A 541 26.89 -35.23 -100.28
C GLN A 541 26.25 -36.36 -99.46
N LEU A 542 26.47 -37.62 -99.86
CA LEU A 542 25.98 -38.80 -99.14
C LEU A 542 26.55 -38.86 -97.71
N ASN A 543 27.85 -38.58 -97.55
CA ASN A 543 28.52 -38.65 -96.25
C ASN A 543 28.07 -37.52 -95.29
N ALA A 544 27.77 -36.33 -95.82
CA ALA A 544 27.22 -35.22 -95.03
C ALA A 544 25.83 -35.55 -94.45
N THR A 545 24.92 -36.10 -95.27
CA THR A 545 23.57 -36.50 -94.82
C THR A 545 23.58 -37.62 -93.75
N ARG A 546 24.60 -38.50 -93.73
CA ARG A 546 24.74 -39.52 -92.67
C ARG A 546 25.13 -38.92 -91.32
N SER A 547 25.93 -37.86 -91.30
CA SER A 547 26.40 -37.21 -90.06
C SER A 547 25.28 -36.44 -89.35
N GLU A 548 24.39 -35.79 -90.11
CA GLU A 548 23.27 -35.03 -89.56
C GLU A 548 22.25 -35.91 -88.80
N LEU A 549 22.07 -37.17 -89.25
CA LEU A 549 21.17 -38.12 -88.60
C LEU A 549 21.71 -38.60 -87.23
N ALA A 550 23.03 -38.65 -87.05
CA ALA A 550 23.67 -39.07 -85.79
C ALA A 550 23.66 -37.97 -84.72
N ALA A 551 23.67 -36.69 -85.09
CA ALA A 551 23.67 -35.57 -84.14
C ALA A 551 22.31 -35.35 -83.46
N ARG A 552 21.20 -35.66 -84.14
CA ARG A 552 19.84 -35.44 -83.63
C ARG A 552 19.41 -36.42 -82.53
N SER A 553 20.07 -37.56 -82.38
CA SER A 553 19.74 -38.57 -81.36
C SER A 553 20.33 -38.27 -79.98
N VAL A 554 21.38 -37.45 -79.88
CA VAL A 554 22.09 -37.15 -78.61
C VAL A 554 21.42 -36.01 -77.82
N ALA A 555 20.85 -35.00 -78.51
CA ALA A 555 20.23 -33.82 -77.89
C ALA A 555 18.93 -34.11 -77.09
N ALA A 556 18.35 -35.30 -77.25
CA ALA A 556 17.13 -35.70 -76.54
C ALA A 556 17.40 -36.15 -75.09
N ALA A 557 18.64 -36.50 -74.73
CA ALA A 557 18.97 -37.13 -73.44
C ALA A 557 19.34 -36.15 -72.30
N GLU A 558 19.69 -34.88 -72.60
CA GLU A 558 20.21 -33.93 -71.59
C GLU A 558 19.11 -33.14 -70.84
N ARG A 559 17.87 -33.15 -71.34
CA ARG A 559 16.74 -32.36 -70.78
C ARG A 559 16.20 -32.87 -69.44
N GLU A 560 16.59 -34.07 -69.00
CA GLU A 560 15.98 -34.76 -67.84
C GLU A 560 16.65 -34.47 -66.47
N ARG A 561 17.82 -33.79 -66.43
CA ARG A 561 18.63 -33.62 -65.19
C ARG A 561 18.42 -32.32 -64.38
N ALA A 562 17.55 -31.39 -64.80
CA ALA A 562 17.53 -30.02 -64.27
C ALA A 562 16.50 -29.70 -63.15
N VAL A 563 15.80 -30.67 -62.56
CA VAL A 563 14.59 -30.42 -61.72
C VAL A 563 14.81 -30.53 -60.19
N ALA A 564 16.02 -30.70 -59.66
CA ALA A 564 16.23 -31.12 -58.26
C ALA A 564 16.85 -30.09 -57.25
N LEU A 565 16.82 -28.77 -57.46
CA LEU A 565 17.57 -27.83 -56.59
C LEU A 565 16.89 -26.46 -56.33
N VAL A 566 15.75 -26.40 -55.61
CA VAL A 566 15.23 -25.12 -55.05
C VAL A 566 14.39 -25.33 -53.76
N ASP A 567 15.01 -25.75 -52.65
CA ASP A 567 14.29 -25.91 -51.35
C ASP A 567 15.10 -25.41 -50.14
N ALA A 568 15.64 -24.18 -50.20
CA ALA A 568 16.39 -23.60 -49.08
C ALA A 568 16.38 -22.06 -49.04
N THR A 569 15.52 -21.44 -48.20
CA THR A 569 15.86 -20.22 -47.42
C THR A 569 14.77 -19.83 -46.40
N ILE A 570 14.84 -20.29 -45.14
CA ILE A 570 14.44 -19.55 -43.90
C ILE A 570 15.19 -20.16 -42.70
N GLU A 571 16.05 -19.39 -42.02
CA GLU A 571 16.61 -19.74 -40.70
C GLU A 571 15.64 -19.35 -39.55
N PRO A 572 15.53 -20.13 -38.45
CA PRO A 572 14.78 -19.72 -37.26
C PRO A 572 15.67 -18.98 -36.24
N ALA A 573 15.09 -17.96 -35.59
CA ALA A 573 15.66 -17.17 -34.49
C ALA A 573 15.93 -18.01 -33.21
N PRO A 574 16.84 -17.57 -32.31
CA PRO A 574 17.19 -18.32 -31.11
C PRO A 574 16.01 -18.43 -30.13
N GLN A 575 15.73 -19.64 -29.66
CA GLN A 575 14.68 -19.91 -28.67
C GLN A 575 15.15 -19.47 -27.27
N GLU A 576 14.56 -18.40 -26.73
CA GLU A 576 14.74 -18.02 -25.32
C GLU A 576 14.10 -19.07 -24.39
N LYS A 577 14.82 -19.50 -23.36
CA LYS A 577 14.31 -20.48 -22.37
C LYS A 577 13.06 -19.94 -21.67
N PRO A 578 11.98 -20.74 -21.48
CA PRO A 578 10.81 -20.33 -20.71
C PRO A 578 11.15 -19.94 -19.27
N PHE A 579 10.43 -18.98 -18.68
CA PHE A 579 10.62 -18.56 -17.28
C PHE A 579 10.48 -19.71 -16.27
N ALA A 580 9.69 -20.73 -16.60
CA ALA A 580 9.54 -21.93 -15.77
C ALA A 580 10.86 -22.71 -15.58
N GLU A 581 11.75 -22.73 -16.59
CA GLU A 581 13.06 -23.40 -16.49
C GLU A 581 14.02 -22.59 -15.62
N HIS A 582 14.05 -21.28 -15.81
CA HIS A 582 14.82 -20.34 -14.98
C HIS A 582 14.45 -20.42 -13.49
N ARG A 583 13.15 -20.55 -13.18
CA ARG A 583 12.66 -20.73 -11.81
C ARG A 583 13.09 -22.07 -11.20
N ARG A 584 13.12 -23.16 -11.99
CA ARG A 584 13.62 -24.47 -11.54
C ARG A 584 15.11 -24.45 -11.22
N GLU A 585 15.92 -23.83 -12.07
CA GLU A 585 17.37 -23.67 -11.85
C GLU A 585 17.65 -22.86 -10.57
N PHE A 586 16.90 -21.79 -10.33
CA PHE A 586 16.98 -20.99 -9.09
C PHE A 586 16.74 -21.85 -7.83
N TYR A 587 15.66 -22.63 -7.78
CA TYR A 587 15.38 -23.48 -6.62
C TYR A 587 16.37 -24.63 -6.44
N ALA A 588 16.90 -25.18 -7.55
CA ALA A 588 17.96 -26.18 -7.50
C ALA A 588 19.24 -25.62 -6.84
N ALA A 589 19.58 -24.35 -7.13
CA ALA A 589 20.71 -23.66 -6.52
C ALA A 589 20.52 -23.32 -5.03
N LEU A 590 19.28 -23.13 -4.56
CA LEU A 590 18.98 -22.84 -3.15
C LEU A 590 19.07 -24.05 -2.22
N ARG A 591 18.85 -25.25 -2.74
CA ARG A 591 18.86 -26.50 -1.96
C ARG A 591 20.14 -26.70 -1.11
N PRO A 592 21.38 -26.52 -1.64
CA PRO A 592 22.59 -26.68 -0.83
C PRO A 592 22.78 -25.61 0.26
N VAL A 593 22.15 -24.44 0.16
CA VAL A 593 22.32 -23.33 1.12
C VAL A 593 21.51 -23.55 2.41
N PHE A 594 20.31 -24.10 2.28
CA PHE A 594 19.39 -24.28 3.41
C PHE A 594 19.34 -25.72 3.94
N GLY A 595 19.88 -26.70 3.22
CA GLY A 595 20.07 -28.08 3.68
C GLY A 595 18.76 -28.86 3.89
N ASN A 596 18.85 -30.09 4.41
CA ASN A 596 17.71 -31.03 4.51
C ASN A 596 16.60 -30.58 5.49
N ALA A 597 16.83 -29.56 6.32
CA ALA A 597 15.83 -28.99 7.22
C ALA A 597 14.86 -28.02 6.51
N SER A 598 15.14 -27.69 5.25
CA SER A 598 14.27 -26.91 4.39
C SER A 598 13.47 -27.83 3.46
N GLY A 599 12.16 -27.59 3.35
CA GLY A 599 11.27 -28.36 2.51
C GLY A 599 10.88 -27.59 1.26
N MET A 600 10.85 -28.24 0.09
CA MET A 600 10.17 -27.69 -1.09
C MET A 600 8.76 -28.27 -1.18
N VAL A 601 7.75 -27.40 -1.29
CA VAL A 601 6.35 -27.82 -1.49
C VAL A 601 5.80 -27.12 -2.73
N GLY A 602 5.84 -27.82 -3.87
CA GLY A 602 5.57 -27.20 -5.16
C GLY A 602 6.69 -26.21 -5.52
N GLU A 603 6.33 -24.95 -5.76
CA GLU A 603 7.27 -23.89 -6.16
C GLU A 603 7.61 -22.92 -5.03
N ARG A 604 7.61 -23.38 -3.77
CA ARG A 604 7.96 -22.57 -2.60
C ARG A 604 8.98 -23.29 -1.72
N LEU A 605 9.96 -22.54 -1.23
CA LEU A 605 10.93 -23.00 -0.25
C LEU A 605 10.41 -22.68 1.15
N ILE A 606 10.25 -23.69 2.00
CA ILE A 606 9.78 -23.55 3.38
C ILE A 606 10.97 -23.70 4.33
N LEU A 607 11.18 -22.68 5.15
CA LEU A 607 12.23 -22.59 6.15
C LEU A 607 11.60 -22.50 7.54
N PRO A 608 12.01 -23.32 8.52
CA PRO A 608 11.62 -23.11 9.92
C PRO A 608 12.05 -21.72 10.39
N ALA A 609 11.16 -20.97 11.04
CA ALA A 609 11.47 -19.62 11.50
C ALA A 609 12.60 -19.61 12.53
N ASP A 610 12.68 -20.66 13.37
CA ASP A 610 13.68 -20.85 14.42
C ASP A 610 15.12 -20.98 13.85
N MET A 611 15.24 -21.26 12.55
CA MET A 611 16.52 -21.31 11.84
C MET A 611 17.07 -19.93 11.50
N LEU A 612 16.18 -18.92 11.43
CA LEU A 612 16.50 -17.57 11.01
C LEU A 612 16.44 -16.57 12.18
N PHE A 613 15.56 -16.84 13.14
CA PHE A 613 15.23 -15.93 14.23
C PHE A 613 15.22 -16.66 15.57
N SER A 614 15.59 -15.94 16.63
CA SER A 614 15.29 -16.39 17.99
C SER A 614 13.77 -16.42 18.26
N PRO A 615 13.31 -17.24 19.23
CA PRO A 615 11.90 -17.25 19.64
C PRO A 615 11.40 -15.84 19.97
N GLY A 616 10.19 -15.50 19.51
CA GLY A 616 9.57 -14.18 19.72
C GLY A 616 10.28 -12.98 19.07
N SER A 617 11.39 -13.19 18.35
CA SER A 617 12.18 -12.12 17.74
C SER A 617 12.04 -12.09 16.21
N ALA A 618 12.31 -10.90 15.64
CA ALA A 618 12.51 -10.68 14.21
C ALA A 618 13.96 -10.29 13.87
N GLU A 619 14.86 -10.41 14.84
CA GLU A 619 16.30 -10.20 14.62
C GLU A 619 16.93 -11.46 14.03
N LEU A 620 17.63 -11.27 12.92
CA LEU A 620 18.36 -12.34 12.26
C LEU A 620 19.57 -12.74 13.10
N GLY A 621 19.82 -14.05 13.27
CA GLY A 621 21.08 -14.55 13.84
C GLY A 621 22.23 -14.48 12.83
N ASP A 622 23.47 -14.64 13.28
CA ASP A 622 24.65 -14.60 12.39
C ASP A 622 24.66 -15.75 11.37
N ALA A 623 24.28 -16.96 11.79
CA ALA A 623 24.11 -18.09 10.89
C ALA A 623 23.00 -17.85 9.85
N ALA A 624 21.94 -17.13 10.24
CA ALA A 624 20.87 -16.73 9.33
C ALA A 624 21.36 -15.72 8.29
N ARG A 625 22.12 -14.70 8.73
CA ARG A 625 22.75 -13.72 7.84
C ARG A 625 23.68 -14.38 6.82
N ALA A 626 24.48 -15.36 7.22
CA ALA A 626 25.37 -16.08 6.30
C ALA A 626 24.59 -16.87 5.23
N ARG A 627 23.47 -17.50 5.59
CA ARG A 627 22.62 -18.21 4.62
C ARG A 627 21.87 -17.27 3.68
N LEU A 628 21.33 -16.19 4.23
CA LEU A 628 20.65 -15.15 3.43
C LEU A 628 21.62 -14.42 2.50
N ALA A 629 22.90 -14.33 2.87
CA ALA A 629 23.95 -13.82 1.99
C ALA A 629 24.11 -14.71 0.75
N SER A 630 24.22 -16.02 0.94
CA SER A 630 24.28 -16.98 -0.18
C SER A 630 23.01 -16.95 -1.04
N LEU A 631 21.84 -16.78 -0.43
CA LEU A 631 20.58 -16.54 -1.15
C LEU A 631 20.65 -15.28 -2.02
N ALA A 632 21.20 -14.18 -1.50
CA ALA A 632 21.35 -12.94 -2.28
C ALA A 632 22.27 -13.13 -3.50
N GLU A 633 23.38 -13.87 -3.35
CA GLU A 633 24.27 -14.16 -4.49
C GLU A 633 23.59 -15.05 -5.54
N ILE A 634 22.88 -16.09 -5.12
CA ILE A 634 22.11 -16.95 -6.04
C ILE A 634 21.05 -16.15 -6.77
N LEU A 635 20.35 -15.24 -6.07
CA LEU A 635 19.32 -14.40 -6.66
C LEU A 635 19.90 -13.40 -7.68
N LYS A 636 21.06 -12.81 -7.39
CA LYS A 636 21.76 -11.92 -8.34
C LYS A 636 22.22 -12.67 -9.58
N SER A 637 22.81 -13.86 -9.39
CA SER A 637 23.22 -14.73 -10.50
C SER A 637 22.04 -15.16 -11.37
N ALA A 638 20.94 -15.58 -10.75
CA ALA A 638 19.71 -15.93 -11.47
C ALA A 638 19.06 -14.73 -12.16
N SER A 639 19.08 -13.55 -11.53
CA SER A 639 18.57 -12.31 -12.15
C SER A 639 19.29 -11.94 -13.44
N ALA A 640 20.55 -12.32 -13.61
CA ALA A 640 21.33 -12.03 -14.81
C ALA A 640 20.94 -12.94 -15.99
N SER A 641 20.37 -14.11 -15.74
CA SER A 641 19.92 -15.04 -16.78
C SER A 641 18.45 -14.85 -17.17
N PHE A 642 17.66 -14.11 -16.39
CA PHE A 642 16.25 -13.89 -16.69
C PHE A 642 16.06 -12.88 -17.83
N PRO A 643 15.14 -13.12 -18.78
CA PRO A 643 14.85 -12.18 -19.85
C PRO A 643 14.40 -10.81 -19.31
N PRO A 644 14.84 -9.68 -19.89
CA PRO A 644 14.43 -8.35 -19.46
C PRO A 644 12.90 -8.11 -19.53
N SER A 645 12.21 -8.88 -20.38
CA SER A 645 10.76 -8.85 -20.58
C SER A 645 9.95 -9.44 -19.41
N VAL A 646 10.58 -10.23 -18.52
CA VAL A 646 9.88 -10.90 -17.41
C VAL A 646 9.90 -10.05 -16.13
N GLN A 647 8.71 -9.73 -15.62
CA GLN A 647 8.53 -8.93 -14.42
C GLN A 647 8.49 -9.81 -13.15
N TRP A 648 9.58 -10.49 -12.83
CA TRP A 648 9.64 -11.35 -11.64
C TRP A 648 9.79 -10.58 -10.30
N SER A 649 9.40 -11.21 -9.19
CA SER A 649 9.70 -10.77 -7.82
C SER A 649 9.90 -11.94 -6.87
N LEU A 650 10.78 -11.79 -5.88
CA LEU A 650 10.95 -12.70 -4.76
C LEU A 650 10.02 -12.28 -3.62
N ARG A 651 9.05 -13.13 -3.31
CA ARG A 651 8.10 -12.96 -2.22
C ARG A 651 8.53 -13.79 -1.01
N VAL A 652 8.58 -13.14 0.15
CA VAL A 652 8.86 -13.72 1.46
C VAL A 652 7.59 -13.66 2.30
N ASP A 653 7.01 -14.83 2.57
CA ASP A 653 5.79 -14.99 3.36
C ASP A 653 6.16 -15.55 4.74
N ALA A 654 5.87 -14.82 5.81
CA ALA A 654 6.15 -15.26 7.17
C ALA A 654 4.87 -15.71 7.88
N HIS A 655 4.98 -16.81 8.62
CA HIS A 655 3.89 -17.41 9.39
C HIS A 655 4.34 -17.69 10.84
N THR A 656 3.38 -17.65 11.74
CA THR A 656 3.57 -18.00 13.16
C THR A 656 2.72 -19.21 13.54
N GLU A 657 2.96 -19.71 14.75
CA GLU A 657 2.05 -20.65 15.39
C GLU A 657 0.79 -19.97 15.93
N GLU A 658 -0.17 -20.78 16.33
CA GLU A 658 -1.40 -20.36 17.00
C GLU A 658 -1.17 -20.18 18.51
N GLY A 659 -1.75 -19.13 19.10
CA GLY A 659 -1.54 -18.74 20.49
C GLY A 659 -1.11 -17.28 20.64
N ARG A 660 -0.96 -16.79 21.87
CA ARG A 660 -0.39 -15.44 22.11
C ARG A 660 1.11 -15.47 21.89
N VAL A 661 1.65 -14.41 21.28
CA VAL A 661 3.10 -14.18 21.21
C VAL A 661 3.64 -14.18 22.64
N SER A 662 4.52 -15.11 22.96
CA SER A 662 5.15 -15.22 24.28
C SER A 662 6.57 -14.67 24.21
N GLY A 663 6.88 -13.70 25.07
CA GLY A 663 8.22 -13.11 25.20
C GLY A 663 8.69 -12.37 23.94
N GLY A 664 8.50 -11.05 23.90
CA GLY A 664 8.96 -10.21 22.80
C GLY A 664 8.35 -8.82 22.81
N ARG A 665 8.76 -7.98 21.86
CA ARG A 665 8.26 -6.59 21.70
C ARG A 665 6.99 -6.46 20.85
N PHE A 666 6.53 -7.55 20.25
CA PHE A 666 5.44 -7.55 19.28
C PHE A 666 4.11 -7.85 19.97
N ALA A 667 3.09 -7.04 19.68
CA ALA A 667 1.77 -7.14 20.29
C ALA A 667 0.94 -8.29 19.72
N SER A 668 1.22 -8.73 18.49
CA SER A 668 0.49 -9.80 17.82
C SER A 668 1.37 -10.68 16.92
N ASN A 669 0.87 -11.88 16.63
CA ASN A 669 1.50 -12.81 15.68
C ASN A 669 1.58 -12.24 14.27
N GLU A 670 0.60 -11.43 13.88
CA GLU A 670 0.60 -10.70 12.61
C GLU A 670 1.78 -9.73 12.55
N GLU A 671 1.95 -8.90 13.58
CA GLU A 671 3.06 -7.96 13.68
C GLU A 671 4.43 -8.66 13.65
N LEU A 672 4.58 -9.76 14.41
CA LEU A 672 5.79 -10.57 14.43
C LEU A 672 6.10 -11.16 13.05
N SER A 673 5.08 -11.66 12.34
CA SER A 673 5.25 -12.23 11.01
C SER A 673 5.69 -11.17 9.99
N VAL A 674 5.04 -9.99 9.96
CA VAL A 674 5.41 -8.87 9.09
C VAL A 674 6.85 -8.42 9.39
N ALA A 675 7.20 -8.31 10.67
CA ALA A 675 8.54 -7.91 11.09
C ALA A 675 9.62 -8.90 10.60
N ARG A 676 9.35 -10.21 10.66
CA ARG A 676 10.27 -11.25 10.17
C ARG A 676 10.45 -11.22 8.66
N ALA A 677 9.35 -11.14 7.89
CA ALA A 677 9.42 -11.03 6.43
C ALA A 677 10.18 -9.76 6.00
N ARG A 678 9.94 -8.65 6.70
CA ARG A 678 10.62 -7.37 6.45
C ARG A 678 12.11 -7.42 6.83
N ALA A 679 12.47 -8.12 7.90
CA ALA A 679 13.88 -8.29 8.30
C ALA A 679 14.69 -9.02 7.23
N ILE A 680 14.11 -10.08 6.64
CA ILE A 680 14.74 -10.83 5.55
C ILE A 680 14.91 -9.95 4.31
N THR A 681 13.84 -9.31 3.84
CA THR A 681 13.90 -8.48 2.64
C THR A 681 14.83 -7.29 2.79
N ARG A 682 14.85 -6.61 3.96
CA ARG A 682 15.84 -5.58 4.26
C ARG A 682 17.27 -6.10 4.22
N PHE A 683 17.51 -7.29 4.78
CA PHE A 683 18.84 -7.88 4.72
C PHE A 683 19.25 -8.22 3.28
N LEU A 684 18.33 -8.66 2.42
CA LEU A 684 18.62 -8.88 1.01
C LEU A 684 18.92 -7.56 0.28
N GLN A 685 18.23 -6.47 0.64
CA GLN A 685 18.52 -5.13 0.09
C GLN A 685 19.92 -4.64 0.45
N THR A 686 20.41 -4.91 1.67
CA THR A 686 21.80 -4.57 2.04
C THR A 686 22.85 -5.41 1.31
N ARG A 687 22.44 -6.42 0.52
CA ARG A 687 23.27 -7.24 -0.38
C ARG A 687 23.02 -6.96 -1.86
N ASP A 688 22.53 -5.76 -2.16
CA ASP A 688 22.28 -5.24 -3.51
C ASP A 688 21.19 -5.97 -4.30
N VAL A 689 20.26 -6.64 -3.62
CA VAL A 689 19.05 -7.13 -4.28
C VAL A 689 18.09 -5.95 -4.50
N PRO A 690 17.66 -5.66 -5.74
CA PRO A 690 16.82 -4.51 -6.03
C PRO A 690 15.51 -4.53 -5.22
N PRO A 691 15.16 -3.46 -4.48
CA PRO A 691 13.92 -3.41 -3.68
C PRO A 691 12.66 -3.71 -4.47
N VAL A 692 12.62 -3.29 -5.75
CA VAL A 692 11.48 -3.52 -6.66
C VAL A 692 11.22 -5.02 -6.89
N ARG A 693 12.24 -5.88 -6.73
CA ARG A 693 12.15 -7.33 -6.90
C ARG A 693 11.85 -8.07 -5.59
N LEU A 694 11.56 -7.37 -4.49
CA LEU A 694 11.31 -7.96 -3.18
C LEU A 694 9.89 -7.65 -2.70
N ALA A 695 9.22 -8.65 -2.12
CA ALA A 695 7.95 -8.49 -1.44
C ALA A 695 8.00 -9.21 -0.08
N ALA A 696 7.46 -8.58 0.96
CA ALA A 696 7.40 -9.13 2.31
C ALA A 696 5.96 -9.15 2.81
N ASN A 697 5.45 -10.33 3.15
CA ASN A 697 4.11 -10.53 3.67
C ASN A 697 4.16 -11.23 5.03
N GLY A 698 3.32 -10.80 5.96
CA GLY A 698 3.11 -11.48 7.23
C GLY A 698 1.68 -11.98 7.32
N TYR A 699 1.49 -13.26 7.59
CA TYR A 699 0.17 -13.90 7.66
C TYR A 699 -0.26 -14.26 9.09
N GLY A 700 0.60 -13.97 10.08
CA GLY A 700 0.41 -14.43 11.45
C GLY A 700 0.12 -15.94 11.51
N SER A 701 -0.90 -16.31 12.28
CA SER A 701 -1.36 -17.70 12.42
C SER A 701 -2.47 -18.10 11.46
N MET A 702 -2.87 -17.24 10.51
CA MET A 702 -4.10 -17.44 9.71
C MET A 702 -4.01 -18.54 8.65
N HIS A 703 -2.80 -18.99 8.30
CA HIS A 703 -2.57 -20.06 7.33
C HIS A 703 -1.67 -21.16 7.92
N PRO A 704 -2.19 -21.97 8.87
CA PRO A 704 -1.43 -23.08 9.45
C PRO A 704 -1.17 -24.16 8.40
N LEU A 705 0.07 -24.67 8.37
CA LEU A 705 0.44 -25.82 7.55
C LEU A 705 -0.06 -27.13 8.17
N ASP A 706 -0.14 -27.15 9.50
CA ASP A 706 -0.64 -28.27 10.28
C ASP A 706 -1.60 -27.76 11.37
N THR A 707 -2.85 -28.16 11.28
CA THR A 707 -3.92 -27.71 12.18
C THR A 707 -3.96 -28.49 13.50
N ARG A 708 -3.12 -29.52 13.67
CA ARG A 708 -3.05 -30.27 14.93
C ARG A 708 -2.47 -29.36 16.01
N GLY A 709 -3.10 -29.27 17.19
CA GLY A 709 -2.62 -28.46 18.33
C GLY A 709 -1.39 -29.04 19.06
N THR A 710 -0.48 -29.73 18.36
CA THR A 710 0.69 -30.39 18.97
C THR A 710 1.93 -29.49 18.88
N PRO A 711 2.92 -29.62 19.79
CA PRO A 711 4.17 -28.85 19.71
C PRO A 711 4.91 -29.02 18.38
N ALA A 712 4.85 -30.21 17.79
CA ALA A 712 5.44 -30.49 16.49
C ALA A 712 4.74 -29.75 15.34
N ALA A 713 3.41 -29.62 15.40
CA ALA A 713 2.63 -28.86 14.42
C ALA A 713 2.83 -27.35 14.57
N GLN A 714 2.89 -26.84 15.81
CA GLN A 714 3.25 -25.46 16.10
C GLN A 714 4.63 -25.10 15.53
N ALA A 715 5.63 -25.95 15.74
CA ALA A 715 6.97 -25.78 15.15
C ALA A 715 6.95 -25.76 13.61
N ARG A 716 6.11 -26.57 12.97
CA ARG A 716 5.91 -26.53 11.51
C ARG A 716 5.20 -25.26 11.04
N ASN A 717 4.31 -24.69 11.86
CA ASN A 717 3.57 -23.47 11.53
C ASN A 717 4.44 -22.22 11.64
N ARG A 718 5.43 -22.20 12.56
CA ARG A 718 6.49 -21.17 12.63
C ARG A 718 7.46 -21.31 11.45
N ARG A 719 7.13 -20.71 10.31
CA ARG A 719 7.89 -20.89 9.05
C ARG A 719 7.97 -19.60 8.23
N ILE A 720 8.96 -19.57 7.35
CA ILE A 720 9.12 -18.59 6.28
C ILE A 720 8.99 -19.34 4.96
N GLU A 721 8.11 -18.89 4.08
CA GLU A 721 8.00 -19.38 2.71
C GLU A 721 8.65 -18.35 1.77
N ILE A 722 9.55 -18.81 0.90
CA ILE A 722 10.20 -17.99 -0.12
C ILE A 722 9.73 -18.50 -1.48
N ARG A 723 9.21 -17.60 -2.31
CA ARG A 723 8.76 -17.94 -3.66
C ARG A 723 9.13 -16.88 -4.70
N LEU A 724 9.47 -17.32 -5.91
CA LEU A 724 9.65 -16.46 -7.08
C LEU A 724 8.33 -16.39 -7.85
N THR A 725 7.76 -15.20 -8.02
CA THR A 725 6.49 -14.98 -8.74
C THR A 725 6.71 -14.09 -9.96
N ASP A 726 5.94 -14.33 -11.02
CA ASP A 726 5.77 -13.36 -12.11
C ASP A 726 4.76 -12.28 -11.67
N ARG A 727 4.90 -11.04 -12.14
CA ARG A 727 4.02 -9.92 -11.78
C ARG A 727 3.00 -9.60 -12.86
#